data_AF-A0A3A0EWI0-F1
#
_entry.id   AF-A0A3A0EWI0-F1
#
_cell.length_a   1.000
_cell.length_b   1.000
_cell.length_c   1.000
_cell.angle_alpha   90.00
_cell.angle_beta   90.00
_cell.angle_gamma   90.00
#
_symmetry.space_group_name_H-M   'P 1'
#
loop_
_entity.id
_entity.type
_entity.pdbx_description
1 polymer ?
#
loop_
_entity_poly.entity_id
_entity_poly.type
_entity_poly.pdbx_seq_one_letter_code
_entity_poly.pdbx_strand_id
1 'polypeptide(L)'
;MIGYRIFSNLRGYRRLGWFVMAAFLVLASVRWAEARIVDTVDIKSRTDGYEIVVNFTVPLRYQGHAPKGAADFFAVELRGGPSSALTNGELGAQLSERAELSWDRASGAPLAEITYEGGSATRPTMTFKFTMPVRLNARSASDQRALIVTVITERRLDETLTPQPQVFDGISVADDFSGADPALAAAMEEAYGAMTSGDYRRAIQLYTKVAEKGDGAIRRKAQELLGLARERNGQLAQAKAEYEKYLAAYPEGADADRVRQRLAALVTVADKPRAALPGKKAAARDSSTWRSDIYGSLSQFYFRDEINPENGDRQVNLSRFTTDVDLNARFRNDAYDIRALFIGSYDMDLLAGGDNEERVYNLSLEARGLKNGLYGRVGRQSLSSSGVFGRFDGVRLGYEITPAIALSGVYGYPVESSRDTHINTDRNFYGASFDIGEPASAWSFGGYAIEQRNDGLIDRRAVGGEIKYFDPKKSLYVLADYDIFFKDLNLVMLFGAWTVRDGTTLTLNLDYRNSPFLTTMSAIQGQGVDNLGDLFERFNEDELYELAQDRTARSKTATLGITQDLTERLQLTAEATATQLSGTAASGGVEGFAATGTDFYFSTQLIASDLLLAGDIISFGLRYYDTSTYRSYGAIVNARLPIMPELRVNPRVLVDYRRADNGNDRLLVRPLVRIDYRFKRWLHFEAEGGVEWQDETFTGINQQLLGTFFYIGYRLYF
;
A
#
# COMPACT_ATOMS: atom_id res chain seq x y z
N MET A 1 -3.61 46.52 7.03
CA MET A 1 -4.65 46.24 8.05
C MET A 1 -5.54 45.07 7.61
N ILE A 2 -4.94 43.92 7.27
CA ILE A 2 -5.64 42.68 6.78
C ILE A 2 -5.15 41.41 7.54
N GLY A 3 -4.09 41.50 8.34
CA GLY A 3 -3.52 40.35 9.07
C GLY A 3 -4.13 40.00 10.43
N TYR A 4 -5.12 40.75 10.93
CA TYR A 4 -5.58 40.60 12.33
C TYR A 4 -6.92 39.86 12.52
N ARG A 5 -7.61 39.47 11.44
CA ARG A 5 -8.93 38.81 11.53
C ARG A 5 -8.93 37.29 11.37
N ILE A 6 -7.81 36.66 10.99
CA ILE A 6 -7.74 35.19 10.80
C ILE A 6 -7.47 34.43 12.11
N PHE A 7 -6.96 35.08 13.16
CA PHE A 7 -6.56 34.41 14.41
C PHE A 7 -7.55 34.51 15.59
N SER A 8 -8.74 35.07 15.41
CA SER A 8 -9.65 35.34 16.55
C SER A 8 -10.58 34.19 16.96
N ASN A 9 -10.57 33.03 16.28
CA ASN A 9 -11.44 31.88 16.60
C ASN A 9 -10.73 30.60 17.09
N LEU A 10 -9.47 30.70 17.54
CA LEU A 10 -8.66 29.55 18.00
C LEU A 10 -8.60 29.36 19.53
N ARG A 11 -9.60 29.84 20.30
CA ARG A 11 -9.61 29.64 21.77
C ARG A 11 -9.81 28.18 22.21
N GLY A 12 -10.28 27.30 21.32
CA GLY A 12 -10.44 25.85 21.59
C GLY A 12 -9.20 24.98 21.32
N TYR A 13 -8.20 25.47 20.60
CA TYR A 13 -7.10 24.64 20.07
C TYR A 13 -5.75 24.86 20.77
N ARG A 14 -5.68 25.77 21.76
CA ARG A 14 -4.47 25.98 22.57
C ARG A 14 -4.10 24.76 23.41
N ARG A 15 -5.04 23.86 23.73
CA ARG A 15 -4.73 22.61 24.46
C ARG A 15 -4.22 21.48 23.56
N LEU A 16 -4.60 21.48 22.28
CA LEU A 16 -4.13 20.51 21.29
C LEU A 16 -2.70 20.83 20.82
N GLY A 17 -2.38 22.12 20.65
CA GLY A 17 -1.03 22.57 20.30
C GLY A 17 0.03 22.31 21.37
N TRP A 18 -0.35 22.23 22.65
CA TRP A 18 0.58 21.91 23.74
C TRP A 18 0.84 20.40 23.88
N PHE A 19 -0.13 19.55 23.50
CA PHE A 19 0.06 18.09 23.47
C PHE A 19 0.98 17.64 22.33
N VAL A 20 0.87 18.28 21.16
CA VAL A 20 1.74 18.00 19.99
C VAL A 20 3.18 18.49 20.22
N MET A 21 3.38 19.52 21.06
CA MET A 21 4.71 20.08 21.33
C MET A 21 5.42 19.41 22.52
N ALA A 22 4.69 18.72 23.41
CA ALA A 22 5.29 17.96 24.52
C ALA A 22 5.85 16.59 24.10
N ALA A 23 5.41 16.04 22.96
CA ALA A 23 5.96 14.82 22.36
C ALA A 23 7.30 15.04 21.63
N PHE A 24 7.83 16.27 21.64
CA PHE A 24 8.98 16.70 20.84
C PHE A 24 10.32 16.76 21.61
N LEU A 25 10.34 16.42 22.90
CA LEU A 25 11.53 16.57 23.72
C LEU A 25 11.84 15.30 24.50
N VAL A 26 13.14 14.99 24.48
CA VAL A 26 13.84 13.84 25.08
C VAL A 26 13.77 12.61 24.18
N LEU A 27 14.93 12.16 23.66
CA LEU A 27 15.61 10.96 24.15
C LEU A 27 16.82 10.61 23.24
N ALA A 28 17.83 9.95 23.83
CA ALA A 28 19.15 9.70 23.25
C ALA A 28 19.66 8.26 23.48
N SER A 29 20.10 7.67 22.35
CA SER A 29 21.29 6.82 22.07
C SER A 29 21.33 5.28 22.34
N VAL A 30 21.50 4.54 21.21
CA VAL A 30 22.14 3.21 20.88
C VAL A 30 21.38 1.88 21.16
N ARG A 31 21.38 0.75 20.38
CA ARG A 31 21.35 0.34 18.93
C ARG A 31 21.04 -1.22 18.78
N TRP A 32 19.84 -1.65 18.35
CA TRP A 32 19.37 -2.77 17.39
C TRP A 32 18.07 -2.61 16.46
N ALA A 33 18.13 -2.20 15.19
CA ALA A 33 17.03 -1.45 14.51
C ALA A 33 15.92 -2.29 13.85
N GLU A 34 14.67 -1.84 13.96
CA GLU A 34 13.55 -2.20 13.07
C GLU A 34 13.03 -0.91 12.41
N ALA A 35 12.72 -0.96 11.10
CA ALA A 35 12.09 0.13 10.34
C ALA A 35 10.71 -0.33 9.83
N ARG A 36 9.70 0.56 9.84
CA ARG A 36 8.36 0.25 9.39
C ARG A 36 8.27 0.07 7.87
N ILE A 37 7.71 -1.04 7.41
CA ILE A 37 7.60 -1.36 5.98
C ILE A 37 6.46 -0.63 5.30
N VAL A 38 5.32 -0.52 5.98
CA VAL A 38 4.15 0.15 5.44
C VAL A 38 4.21 1.63 5.80
N ASP A 39 4.27 2.49 4.80
CA ASP A 39 4.29 3.94 4.99
C ASP A 39 2.87 4.48 5.26
N THR A 40 1.93 4.23 4.34
CA THR A 40 0.56 4.75 4.43
C THR A 40 -0.46 3.83 3.77
N VAL A 41 -1.73 3.94 4.22
CA VAL A 41 -2.88 3.31 3.57
C VAL A 41 -3.84 4.39 3.10
N ASP A 42 -4.03 4.48 1.80
CA ASP A 42 -4.96 5.39 1.14
C ASP A 42 -6.16 4.65 0.58
N ILE A 43 -7.37 5.18 0.79
CA ILE A 43 -8.59 4.60 0.23
C ILE A 43 -9.25 5.63 -0.69
N LYS A 44 -9.60 5.18 -1.90
CA LYS A 44 -10.34 5.94 -2.89
C LYS A 44 -11.64 5.22 -3.24
N SER A 45 -12.75 5.93 -3.24
CA SER A 45 -14.02 5.39 -3.72
C SER A 45 -14.01 5.22 -5.24
N ARG A 46 -14.65 4.17 -5.72
CA ARG A 46 -14.89 3.88 -7.15
C ARG A 46 -16.39 3.70 -7.39
N THR A 47 -16.79 3.71 -8.66
CA THR A 47 -18.18 3.47 -9.06
C THR A 47 -18.68 2.05 -8.73
N ASP A 48 -17.76 1.09 -8.65
CA ASP A 48 -17.99 -0.33 -8.41
C ASP A 48 -17.47 -0.84 -7.05
N GLY A 49 -17.00 0.07 -6.17
CA GLY A 49 -16.46 -0.28 -4.87
C GLY A 49 -15.35 0.67 -4.42
N TYR A 50 -14.17 0.12 -4.09
CA TYR A 50 -13.06 0.87 -3.50
C TYR A 50 -11.70 0.47 -4.10
N GLU A 51 -10.77 1.40 -4.09
CA GLU A 51 -9.34 1.13 -4.31
C GLU A 51 -8.58 1.46 -3.04
N ILE A 52 -7.91 0.45 -2.48
CA ILE A 52 -7.03 0.58 -1.33
C ILE A 52 -5.60 0.55 -1.85
N VAL A 53 -4.84 1.60 -1.57
CA VAL A 53 -3.44 1.75 -1.97
C VAL A 53 -2.60 1.68 -0.69
N VAL A 54 -1.86 0.59 -0.52
CA VAL A 54 -0.93 0.43 0.59
C VAL A 54 0.48 0.77 0.10
N ASN A 55 1.05 1.87 0.56
CA ASN A 55 2.39 2.32 0.16
C ASN A 55 3.45 1.70 1.06
N PHE A 56 4.58 1.30 0.47
CA PHE A 56 5.69 0.65 1.14
C PHE A 56 6.96 1.49 1.06
N THR A 57 7.77 1.46 2.12
CA THR A 57 9.09 2.10 2.17
C THR A 57 10.14 1.32 1.36
N VAL A 58 9.90 0.03 1.13
CA VAL A 58 10.73 -0.89 0.33
C VAL A 58 9.92 -1.49 -0.83
N PRO A 59 10.56 -1.90 -1.94
CA PRO A 59 9.85 -2.59 -3.01
C PRO A 59 9.27 -3.91 -2.51
N LEU A 60 7.94 -4.04 -2.59
CA LEU A 60 7.20 -5.26 -2.31
C LEU A 60 6.29 -5.58 -3.49
N ARG A 61 6.48 -6.74 -4.10
CA ARG A 61 5.69 -7.21 -5.22
C ARG A 61 4.57 -8.13 -4.76
N TYR A 62 3.39 -7.93 -5.33
CA TYR A 62 2.30 -8.91 -5.29
C TYR A 62 2.73 -10.23 -5.94
N GLN A 63 2.41 -11.35 -5.28
CA GLN A 63 2.65 -12.70 -5.80
C GLN A 63 1.34 -13.41 -6.11
N GLY A 64 0.37 -13.27 -5.22
CA GLY A 64 -0.88 -13.99 -5.27
C GLY A 64 -1.77 -13.58 -4.12
N HIS A 65 -3.00 -14.05 -4.12
CA HIS A 65 -3.87 -13.95 -2.96
C HIS A 65 -4.80 -15.16 -2.88
N ALA A 66 -5.34 -15.39 -1.69
CA ALA A 66 -6.37 -16.38 -1.45
C ALA A 66 -7.41 -15.81 -0.47
N PRO A 67 -8.71 -16.17 -0.61
CA PRO A 67 -9.30 -16.96 -1.70
C PRO A 67 -9.44 -16.12 -3.00
N LYS A 68 -9.79 -16.74 -4.13
CA LYS A 68 -10.03 -16.04 -5.42
C LYS A 68 -11.47 -15.54 -5.60
N GLY A 69 -12.40 -16.09 -4.82
CA GLY A 69 -13.82 -15.79 -4.89
C GLY A 69 -14.25 -14.60 -4.02
N ALA A 70 -15.57 -14.45 -3.86
CA ALA A 70 -16.11 -13.50 -2.89
C ALA A 70 -15.88 -14.02 -1.46
N ALA A 71 -15.22 -13.22 -0.63
CA ALA A 71 -14.92 -13.54 0.76
C ALA A 71 -14.88 -12.28 1.61
N ASP A 72 -14.96 -12.44 2.92
CA ASP A 72 -14.78 -11.37 3.90
C ASP A 72 -13.34 -11.32 4.45
N PHE A 73 -12.47 -12.23 4.02
CA PHE A 73 -11.07 -12.28 4.40
C PHE A 73 -10.20 -12.69 3.21
N PHE A 74 -9.10 -11.97 3.03
CA PHE A 74 -8.10 -12.27 2.01
C PHE A 74 -6.69 -12.19 2.59
N ALA A 75 -5.86 -13.17 2.24
CA ALA A 75 -4.41 -13.11 2.42
C ALA A 75 -3.76 -12.84 1.07
N VAL A 76 -3.01 -11.75 0.98
CA VAL A 76 -2.27 -11.31 -0.20
C VAL A 76 -0.79 -11.56 0.05
N GLU A 77 -0.20 -12.45 -0.73
CA GLU A 77 1.23 -12.73 -0.65
C GLU A 77 2.03 -11.64 -1.35
N LEU A 78 3.03 -11.14 -0.62
CA LEU A 78 3.99 -10.16 -1.08
C LEU A 78 5.39 -10.75 -1.12
N ARG A 79 6.30 -10.11 -1.85
CA ARG A 79 7.71 -10.47 -1.83
C ARG A 79 8.60 -9.24 -1.95
N GLY A 80 9.66 -9.21 -1.16
CA GLY A 80 10.70 -8.18 -1.27
C GLY A 80 11.51 -8.28 -2.55
N GLY A 81 12.22 -7.20 -2.85
CA GLY A 81 13.29 -7.20 -3.86
C GLY A 81 14.42 -8.17 -3.51
N PRO A 82 15.32 -8.52 -4.44
CA PRO A 82 16.16 -9.71 -4.32
C PRO A 82 17.15 -9.72 -3.13
N SER A 83 17.56 -8.55 -2.63
CA SER A 83 18.39 -8.40 -1.42
C SER A 83 17.68 -8.74 -0.10
N SER A 84 16.34 -8.82 -0.11
CA SER A 84 15.54 -9.21 1.05
C SER A 84 15.74 -10.65 1.48
N ALA A 85 16.02 -11.54 0.53
CA ALA A 85 16.25 -12.96 0.80
C ALA A 85 17.66 -13.25 1.37
N LEU A 86 18.55 -12.24 1.34
CA LEU A 86 20.00 -12.41 1.55
C LEU A 86 20.51 -11.72 2.80
N THR A 87 19.67 -10.96 3.50
CA THR A 87 20.12 -10.14 4.62
C THR A 87 19.59 -10.72 5.93
N ASN A 88 20.49 -11.35 6.71
CA ASN A 88 20.33 -11.48 8.17
C ASN A 88 20.61 -10.13 8.89
N GLY A 89 20.61 -9.01 8.16
CA GLY A 89 20.81 -7.65 8.67
C GLY A 89 19.50 -6.87 8.79
N GLU A 90 19.59 -5.55 8.97
CA GLU A 90 18.43 -4.67 9.25
C GLU A 90 17.27 -4.82 8.24
N LEU A 91 17.53 -5.05 6.95
CA LEU A 91 16.47 -5.23 5.95
C LEU A 91 15.67 -6.54 6.15
N GLY A 92 16.30 -7.61 6.63
CA GLY A 92 15.64 -8.87 6.99
C GLY A 92 14.87 -8.76 8.32
N ALA A 93 15.39 -7.97 9.26
CA ALA A 93 14.67 -7.62 10.49
C ALA A 93 13.44 -6.72 10.18
N GLN A 94 13.57 -5.76 9.28
CA GLN A 94 12.46 -4.91 8.79
C GLN A 94 11.35 -5.75 8.15
N LEU A 95 11.73 -6.70 7.30
CA LEU A 95 10.79 -7.66 6.69
C LEU A 95 10.19 -8.63 7.68
N SER A 96 10.61 -8.61 8.94
CA SER A 96 10.04 -9.46 9.99
C SER A 96 8.95 -8.75 10.82
N GLU A 97 8.69 -7.47 10.55
CA GLU A 97 7.69 -6.68 11.26
C GLU A 97 6.26 -7.24 11.12
N ARG A 98 5.45 -7.12 12.17
CA ARG A 98 3.99 -7.21 12.09
C ARG A 98 3.38 -5.85 12.40
N ALA A 99 2.53 -5.35 11.52
CA ALA A 99 1.86 -4.07 11.68
C ALA A 99 0.37 -4.19 11.36
N GLU A 100 -0.51 -3.94 12.33
CA GLU A 100 -1.92 -3.66 12.04
C GLU A 100 -2.04 -2.18 11.62
N LEU A 101 -2.66 -1.94 10.47
CA LEU A 101 -2.63 -0.67 9.78
C LEU A 101 -3.92 0.11 10.02
N SER A 102 -3.80 1.43 10.21
CA SER A 102 -4.93 2.33 10.32
C SER A 102 -5.27 2.95 8.96
N TRP A 103 -6.55 3.26 8.74
CA TRP A 103 -7.03 3.90 7.52
C TRP A 103 -8.14 4.92 7.82
N ASP A 104 -8.39 5.78 6.84
CA ASP A 104 -9.50 6.75 6.88
C ASP A 104 -10.86 6.01 6.88
N ARG A 105 -11.44 5.83 8.08
CA ARG A 105 -12.74 5.17 8.25
C ARG A 105 -13.90 5.98 7.66
N ALA A 106 -13.71 7.29 7.42
CA ALA A 106 -14.71 8.13 6.75
C ALA A 106 -14.81 7.85 5.25
N SER A 107 -13.89 7.06 4.68
CA SER A 107 -13.96 6.58 3.30
C SER A 107 -15.20 5.74 2.99
N GLY A 108 -15.80 5.11 4.01
CA GLY A 108 -16.97 4.22 3.85
C GLY A 108 -16.64 2.79 3.42
N ALA A 109 -15.36 2.47 3.17
CA ALA A 109 -14.95 1.13 2.77
C ALA A 109 -15.38 0.07 3.80
N PRO A 110 -15.87 -1.12 3.37
CA PRO A 110 -16.31 -2.17 4.27
C PRO A 110 -15.11 -2.91 4.90
N LEU A 111 -14.03 -2.20 5.21
CA LEU A 111 -12.84 -2.74 5.87
C LEU A 111 -13.06 -2.85 7.37
N ALA A 112 -12.68 -4.00 7.91
CA ALA A 112 -12.68 -4.29 9.33
C ALA A 112 -11.25 -4.31 9.90
N GLU A 113 -10.26 -4.72 9.11
CA GLU A 113 -8.86 -4.90 9.53
C GLU A 113 -7.93 -4.94 8.31
N ILE A 114 -6.73 -4.38 8.44
CA ILE A 114 -5.62 -4.58 7.51
C ILE A 114 -4.36 -4.86 8.32
N THR A 115 -3.70 -5.99 8.06
CA THR A 115 -2.50 -6.38 8.82
C THR A 115 -1.40 -6.81 7.87
N TYR A 116 -0.22 -6.22 8.04
CA TYR A 116 1.02 -6.68 7.42
C TYR A 116 1.71 -7.67 8.37
N GLU A 117 2.08 -8.84 7.85
CA GLU A 117 2.88 -9.83 8.56
C GLU A 117 4.12 -10.17 7.73
N GLY A 118 5.25 -9.66 8.18
CA GLY A 118 6.56 -9.91 7.59
C GLY A 118 7.28 -11.12 8.19
N GLY A 119 7.26 -11.25 9.52
CA GLY A 119 8.07 -12.18 10.36
C GLY A 119 7.75 -13.66 10.27
N SER A 120 7.24 -14.11 9.14
CA SER A 120 7.13 -15.53 8.86
C SER A 120 8.39 -16.02 8.18
N ALA A 121 8.85 -17.24 8.48
CA ALA A 121 9.79 -17.95 7.60
C ALA A 121 9.17 -18.26 6.21
N THR A 122 7.93 -17.81 5.97
CA THR A 122 7.25 -17.70 4.67
C THR A 122 7.32 -16.27 4.09
N ARG A 123 6.73 -16.08 2.91
CA ARG A 123 6.63 -14.80 2.23
C ARG A 123 5.84 -13.77 3.07
N PRO A 124 6.22 -12.48 3.09
CA PRO A 124 5.42 -11.43 3.72
C PRO A 124 3.99 -11.45 3.21
N THR A 125 3.02 -11.27 4.11
CA THR A 125 1.60 -11.37 3.79
C THR A 125 0.86 -10.12 4.26
N MET A 126 0.04 -9.54 3.38
CA MET A 126 -0.93 -8.52 3.75
C MET A 126 -2.30 -9.18 3.88
N THR A 127 -2.96 -9.02 5.01
CA THR A 127 -4.30 -9.56 5.23
C THR A 127 -5.33 -8.44 5.23
N PHE A 128 -6.46 -8.68 4.59
CA PHE A 128 -7.59 -7.76 4.52
C PHE A 128 -8.83 -8.47 5.05
N LYS A 129 -9.43 -7.93 6.12
CA LYS A 129 -10.74 -8.38 6.62
C LYS A 129 -11.78 -7.32 6.28
N PHE A 130 -12.91 -7.77 5.78
CA PHE A 130 -14.06 -6.96 5.41
C PHE A 130 -15.24 -7.24 6.35
N THR A 131 -16.16 -6.30 6.46
CA THR A 131 -17.40 -6.44 7.26
C THR A 131 -18.50 -7.20 6.51
N MET A 132 -18.26 -7.50 5.23
CA MET A 132 -19.14 -8.25 4.35
C MET A 132 -18.31 -8.95 3.27
N PRO A 133 -18.81 -10.01 2.63
CA PRO A 133 -18.14 -10.61 1.48
C PRO A 133 -17.97 -9.60 0.32
N VAL A 134 -16.78 -9.56 -0.25
CA VAL A 134 -16.40 -8.72 -1.40
C VAL A 134 -15.58 -9.53 -2.39
N ARG A 135 -15.46 -9.08 -3.63
CA ARG A 135 -14.43 -9.60 -4.55
C ARG A 135 -13.21 -8.70 -4.50
N LEU A 136 -12.05 -9.31 -4.43
CA LEU A 136 -10.77 -8.61 -4.33
C LEU A 136 -9.92 -8.90 -5.55
N ASN A 137 -9.34 -7.86 -6.13
CA ASN A 137 -8.23 -7.99 -7.05
C ASN A 137 -7.04 -7.18 -6.51
N ALA A 138 -5.85 -7.73 -6.58
CA ALA A 138 -4.65 -7.12 -6.05
C ALA A 138 -3.53 -7.12 -7.09
N ARG A 139 -2.76 -6.05 -7.12
CA ARG A 139 -1.59 -5.90 -8.00
C ARG A 139 -0.56 -5.01 -7.35
N SER A 140 0.70 -5.18 -7.74
CA SER A 140 1.70 -4.15 -7.49
C SER A 140 1.36 -2.89 -8.28
N ALA A 141 1.66 -1.72 -7.71
CA ALA A 141 1.90 -0.52 -8.51
C ALA A 141 3.08 -0.77 -9.46
N SER A 142 3.18 0.06 -10.51
CA SER A 142 4.22 -0.12 -11.52
C SER A 142 5.62 -0.05 -10.92
N ASP A 143 5.87 0.83 -9.95
CA ASP A 143 7.13 0.94 -9.21
C ASP A 143 7.37 -0.15 -8.14
N GLN A 144 6.40 -1.06 -7.95
CA GLN A 144 6.39 -2.10 -6.91
C GLN A 144 6.53 -1.58 -5.47
N ARG A 145 6.14 -0.33 -5.23
CA ARG A 145 6.20 0.30 -3.90
C ARG A 145 4.84 0.64 -3.36
N ALA A 146 3.81 0.18 -4.03
CA ALA A 146 2.48 0.09 -3.44
C ALA A 146 1.80 -1.22 -3.85
N LEU A 147 0.97 -1.74 -2.96
CA LEU A 147 -0.03 -2.75 -3.27
C LEU A 147 -1.35 -2.02 -3.56
N ILE A 148 -1.88 -2.22 -4.76
CA ILE A 148 -3.17 -1.67 -5.18
C ILE A 148 -4.19 -2.79 -5.12
N VAL A 149 -5.15 -2.65 -4.20
CA VAL A 149 -6.24 -3.59 -3.97
C VAL A 149 -7.54 -2.96 -4.44
N THR A 150 -8.09 -3.51 -5.53
CA THR A 150 -9.43 -3.16 -6.02
C THR A 150 -10.45 -4.06 -5.34
N VAL A 151 -11.35 -3.45 -4.58
CA VAL A 151 -12.44 -4.12 -3.87
C VAL A 151 -13.72 -3.84 -4.62
N ILE A 152 -14.36 -4.88 -5.14
CA ILE A 152 -15.64 -4.79 -5.82
C ILE A 152 -16.73 -5.18 -4.83
N THR A 153 -17.67 -4.26 -4.61
CA THR A 153 -18.83 -4.47 -3.75
C THR A 153 -20.07 -4.64 -4.62
N GLU A 154 -20.88 -5.67 -4.40
CA GLU A 154 -22.15 -5.86 -5.14
C GLU A 154 -23.14 -4.71 -4.90
N ARG A 155 -22.93 -3.92 -3.84
CA ARG A 155 -23.58 -2.62 -3.64
C ARG A 155 -22.82 -1.53 -4.39
N ARG A 156 -23.45 -0.96 -5.42
CA ARG A 156 -23.08 0.36 -5.97
C ARG A 156 -23.05 1.37 -4.83
N LEU A 157 -21.91 2.00 -4.62
CA LEU A 157 -21.78 3.11 -3.69
C LEU A 157 -22.35 4.34 -4.38
N ASP A 158 -23.50 4.79 -3.86
CA ASP A 158 -24.21 6.01 -4.23
C ASP A 158 -24.22 6.34 -5.72
N GLU A 159 -25.24 5.78 -6.39
CA GLU A 159 -25.89 6.47 -7.51
C GLU A 159 -26.44 7.81 -7.03
N THR A 160 -25.59 8.84 -6.94
CA THR A 160 -26.04 10.16 -7.35
C THR A 160 -26.12 10.16 -8.87
N LEU A 161 -27.25 9.69 -9.37
CA LEU A 161 -27.88 10.08 -10.64
C LEU A 161 -26.91 10.40 -11.79
N THR A 162 -26.25 9.38 -12.30
CA THR A 162 -26.08 9.28 -13.75
C THR A 162 -26.82 8.02 -14.18
N PRO A 163 -27.98 8.14 -14.86
CA PRO A 163 -28.60 6.95 -15.41
C PRO A 163 -27.58 6.30 -16.35
N GLN A 164 -27.24 5.03 -16.08
CA GLN A 164 -26.70 4.19 -17.12
C GLN A 164 -27.63 4.31 -18.33
N PRO A 165 -27.08 4.42 -19.56
CA PRO A 165 -27.91 4.19 -20.72
C PRO A 165 -28.46 2.79 -20.57
N GLN A 166 -29.77 2.70 -20.27
CA GLN A 166 -30.48 1.48 -20.56
C GLN A 166 -30.26 1.28 -22.05
N VAL A 167 -29.55 0.20 -22.38
CA VAL A 167 -29.52 -0.37 -23.70
C VAL A 167 -30.98 -0.41 -24.15
N PHE A 168 -31.34 0.40 -25.13
CA PHE A 168 -32.57 0.17 -25.87
C PHE A 168 -32.35 -1.18 -26.53
N ASP A 169 -32.94 -2.23 -25.95
CA ASP A 169 -33.16 -3.46 -26.70
C ASP A 169 -33.77 -3.04 -28.03
N GLY A 170 -33.12 -3.44 -29.12
CA GLY A 170 -33.49 -3.06 -30.47
C GLY A 170 -34.93 -3.48 -30.75
N ILE A 171 -35.85 -2.54 -30.61
CA ILE A 171 -37.24 -2.67 -31.06
C ILE A 171 -37.31 -1.88 -32.36
N SER A 172 -37.45 -2.58 -33.49
CA SER A 172 -37.78 -1.93 -34.77
C SER A 172 -39.14 -1.24 -34.62
N VAL A 173 -39.15 0.09 -34.66
CA VAL A 173 -40.35 0.93 -34.60
C VAL A 173 -41.27 0.68 -35.81
N ALA A 174 -40.74 0.09 -36.88
CA ALA A 174 -41.44 -0.11 -38.15
C ALA A 174 -42.57 -1.16 -38.09
N ASP A 175 -42.51 -2.17 -37.20
CA ASP A 175 -43.45 -3.29 -37.22
C ASP A 175 -44.67 -3.12 -36.29
N ASP A 176 -44.54 -2.32 -35.22
CA ASP A 176 -45.57 -2.18 -34.17
C ASP A 176 -46.70 -1.18 -34.49
N PHE A 177 -46.56 -0.38 -35.56
CA PHE A 177 -47.52 0.68 -35.91
C PHE A 177 -48.05 0.58 -37.34
N SER A 178 -48.21 -0.62 -37.87
CA SER A 178 -48.65 -0.91 -39.25
C SER A 178 -50.01 -0.28 -39.69
N GLY A 179 -50.72 0.39 -38.78
CA GLY A 179 -51.94 1.19 -39.06
C GLY A 179 -51.83 2.70 -38.80
N ALA A 180 -50.64 3.22 -38.44
CA ALA A 180 -50.43 4.64 -38.17
C ALA A 180 -50.06 5.44 -39.44
N ASP A 181 -50.33 6.74 -39.43
CA ASP A 181 -49.85 7.67 -40.47
C ASP A 181 -48.31 7.57 -40.63
N PRO A 182 -47.79 7.26 -41.84
CA PRO A 182 -46.35 7.15 -42.09
C PRO A 182 -45.54 8.37 -41.63
N ALA A 183 -46.11 9.57 -41.70
CA ALA A 183 -45.45 10.79 -41.24
C ALA A 183 -45.32 10.87 -39.71
N LEU A 184 -46.24 10.25 -38.98
CA LEU A 184 -46.20 10.15 -37.51
C LEU A 184 -45.29 9.00 -37.05
N ALA A 185 -45.27 7.88 -37.77
CA ALA A 185 -44.32 6.80 -37.54
C ALA A 185 -42.86 7.29 -37.71
N ALA A 186 -42.58 8.03 -38.78
CA ALA A 186 -41.27 8.64 -39.00
C ALA A 186 -40.90 9.65 -37.88
N ALA A 187 -41.85 10.47 -37.44
CA ALA A 187 -41.63 11.40 -36.32
C ALA A 187 -41.39 10.67 -34.98
N MET A 188 -42.03 9.50 -34.79
CA MET A 188 -41.86 8.65 -33.63
C MET A 188 -40.45 8.05 -33.59
N GLU A 189 -39.95 7.57 -34.73
CA GLU A 189 -38.58 7.06 -34.90
C GLU A 189 -37.52 8.14 -34.69
N GLU A 190 -37.71 9.34 -35.28
CA GLU A 190 -36.83 10.49 -35.07
C GLU A 190 -36.80 10.88 -33.57
N ALA A 191 -37.95 10.80 -32.88
CA ALA A 191 -38.03 11.11 -31.46
C ALA A 191 -37.27 10.08 -30.59
N TYR A 192 -37.29 8.80 -30.95
CA TYR A 192 -36.47 7.78 -30.30
C TYR A 192 -34.97 8.05 -30.50
N GLY A 193 -34.56 8.42 -31.72
CA GLY A 193 -33.18 8.84 -32.01
C GLY A 193 -32.74 10.06 -31.20
N ALA A 194 -33.63 11.05 -31.03
CA ALA A 194 -33.38 12.22 -30.19
C ALA A 194 -33.25 11.85 -28.69
N MET A 195 -34.05 10.89 -28.20
CA MET A 195 -33.96 10.40 -26.83
C MET A 195 -32.65 9.65 -26.54
N THR A 196 -32.18 8.81 -27.48
CA THR A 196 -30.93 8.05 -27.33
C THR A 196 -29.69 8.92 -27.44
N SER A 197 -29.74 9.97 -28.28
CA SER A 197 -28.65 10.96 -28.42
C SER A 197 -28.62 12.03 -27.32
N GLY A 198 -29.60 12.03 -26.40
CA GLY A 198 -29.68 12.99 -25.30
C GLY A 198 -30.26 14.37 -25.67
N ASP A 199 -30.74 14.57 -26.90
CA ASP A 199 -31.47 15.78 -27.30
C ASP A 199 -32.93 15.73 -26.85
N TYR A 200 -33.13 15.86 -25.54
CA TYR A 200 -34.46 15.78 -24.94
C TYR A 200 -35.39 16.91 -25.40
N ARG A 201 -34.86 18.05 -25.83
CA ARG A 201 -35.69 19.15 -26.35
C ARG A 201 -36.29 18.78 -27.70
N ARG A 202 -35.51 18.18 -28.59
CA ARG A 202 -35.99 17.67 -29.88
C ARG A 202 -36.97 16.51 -29.68
N ALA A 203 -36.66 15.58 -28.77
CA ALA A 203 -37.55 14.48 -28.42
C ALA A 203 -38.92 14.97 -27.91
N ILE A 204 -38.95 15.97 -27.02
CA ILE A 204 -40.20 16.57 -26.52
C ILE A 204 -41.03 17.16 -27.66
N GLN A 205 -40.42 17.88 -28.61
CA GLN A 205 -41.14 18.45 -29.75
C GLN A 205 -41.80 17.36 -30.61
N LEU A 206 -41.05 16.31 -30.91
CA LEU A 206 -41.50 15.22 -31.77
C LEU A 206 -42.56 14.35 -31.07
N TYR A 207 -42.35 13.97 -29.81
CA TYR A 207 -43.36 13.23 -29.03
C TYR A 207 -44.62 14.06 -28.79
N THR A 208 -44.53 15.39 -28.62
CA THR A 208 -45.71 16.26 -28.54
C THR A 208 -46.50 16.21 -29.85
N LYS A 209 -45.81 16.35 -30.99
CA LYS A 209 -46.44 16.27 -32.31
C LYS A 209 -47.15 14.93 -32.53
N VAL A 210 -46.53 13.81 -32.14
CA VAL A 210 -47.14 12.48 -32.29
C VAL A 210 -48.26 12.25 -31.28
N ALA A 211 -48.14 12.74 -30.05
CA ALA A 211 -49.19 12.65 -29.04
C ALA A 211 -50.44 13.48 -29.40
N GLU A 212 -50.29 14.61 -30.09
CA GLU A 212 -51.39 15.46 -30.53
C GLU A 212 -52.07 14.95 -31.79
N LYS A 213 -51.29 14.46 -32.77
CA LYS A 213 -51.81 14.10 -34.10
C LYS A 213 -52.05 12.60 -34.30
N GLY A 214 -51.32 11.74 -33.59
CA GLY A 214 -51.47 10.30 -33.69
C GLY A 214 -52.73 9.82 -32.99
N ASP A 215 -53.12 8.57 -33.21
CA ASP A 215 -54.23 7.89 -32.57
C ASP A 215 -53.82 6.49 -32.07
N GLY A 216 -54.74 5.76 -31.43
CA GLY A 216 -54.49 4.37 -31.00
C GLY A 216 -53.18 4.16 -30.21
N ALA A 217 -52.41 3.15 -30.64
CA ALA A 217 -51.17 2.72 -29.98
C ALA A 217 -50.03 3.76 -30.10
N ILE A 218 -49.92 4.48 -31.22
CA ILE A 218 -48.83 5.43 -31.43
C ILE A 218 -49.01 6.68 -30.55
N ARG A 219 -50.25 7.15 -30.36
CA ARG A 219 -50.56 8.24 -29.40
C ARG A 219 -50.22 7.81 -27.98
N ARG A 220 -50.67 6.62 -27.57
CA ARG A 220 -50.41 6.07 -26.23
C ARG A 220 -48.90 5.99 -25.97
N LYS A 221 -48.13 5.44 -26.91
CA LYS A 221 -46.67 5.34 -26.74
C LYS A 221 -45.97 6.70 -26.71
N ALA A 222 -46.38 7.63 -27.56
CA ALA A 222 -45.83 8.99 -27.57
C ALA A 222 -46.08 9.74 -26.26
N GLN A 223 -47.26 9.59 -25.65
CA GLN A 223 -47.57 10.24 -24.37
C GLN A 223 -46.77 9.66 -23.19
N GLU A 224 -46.53 8.33 -23.16
CA GLU A 224 -45.64 7.69 -22.16
C GLU A 224 -44.23 8.31 -22.25
N LEU A 225 -43.70 8.41 -23.46
CA LEU A 225 -42.33 8.87 -23.72
C LEU A 225 -42.17 10.39 -23.63
N LEU A 226 -43.23 11.17 -23.90
CA LEU A 226 -43.25 12.61 -23.68
C LEU A 226 -43.01 12.95 -22.21
N GLY A 227 -43.69 12.24 -21.29
CA GLY A 227 -43.46 12.41 -19.86
C GLY A 227 -42.02 12.07 -19.46
N LEU A 228 -41.47 10.98 -20.01
CA LEU A 228 -40.08 10.58 -19.77
C LEU A 228 -39.07 11.59 -20.34
N ALA A 229 -39.31 12.12 -21.53
CA ALA A 229 -38.46 13.14 -22.14
C ALA A 229 -38.45 14.43 -21.31
N ARG A 230 -39.62 14.85 -20.79
CA ARG A 230 -39.73 16.00 -19.88
C ARG A 230 -39.02 15.75 -18.55
N GLU A 231 -39.13 14.55 -17.98
CA GLU A 231 -38.42 14.16 -16.76
C GLU A 231 -36.90 14.26 -16.96
N ARG A 232 -36.38 13.67 -18.04
CA ARG A 232 -34.95 13.70 -18.39
C ARG A 232 -34.43 15.10 -18.74
N ASN A 233 -35.28 15.96 -19.30
CA ASN A 233 -34.97 17.37 -19.58
C ASN A 233 -35.06 18.27 -18.33
N GLY A 234 -35.34 17.72 -17.14
CA GLY A 234 -35.45 18.48 -15.88
C GLY A 234 -36.76 19.27 -15.71
N GLN A 235 -37.75 19.05 -16.58
CA GLN A 235 -39.06 19.71 -16.54
C GLN A 235 -40.04 18.95 -15.63
N LEU A 236 -39.71 18.82 -14.34
CA LEU A 236 -40.39 17.90 -13.42
C LEU A 236 -41.89 18.20 -13.23
N ALA A 237 -42.27 19.48 -13.16
CA ALA A 237 -43.68 19.88 -13.03
C ALA A 237 -44.48 19.49 -14.29
N GLN A 238 -43.91 19.66 -15.47
CA GLN A 238 -44.52 19.28 -16.73
C GLN A 238 -44.51 17.76 -16.93
N ALA A 239 -43.48 17.05 -16.46
CA ALA A 239 -43.43 15.59 -16.47
C ALA A 239 -44.52 14.98 -15.57
N LYS A 240 -44.70 15.52 -14.36
CA LYS A 240 -45.79 15.14 -13.46
C LYS A 240 -47.16 15.33 -14.13
N ALA A 241 -47.41 16.51 -14.69
CA ALA A 241 -48.66 16.78 -15.39
C ALA A 241 -48.91 15.83 -16.57
N GLU A 242 -47.86 15.48 -17.33
CA GLU A 242 -47.98 14.54 -18.44
C GLU A 242 -48.24 13.11 -17.97
N TYR A 243 -47.63 12.67 -16.86
CA TYR A 243 -47.89 11.36 -16.27
C TYR A 243 -49.29 11.25 -15.66
N GLU A 244 -49.76 12.29 -14.98
CA GLU A 244 -51.14 12.34 -14.48
C GLU A 244 -52.15 12.32 -15.65
N LYS A 245 -51.89 13.08 -16.71
CA LYS A 245 -52.70 13.07 -17.94
C LYS A 245 -52.69 11.70 -18.63
N TYR A 246 -51.53 11.05 -18.70
CA TYR A 246 -51.39 9.71 -19.26
C TYR A 246 -52.20 8.70 -18.46
N LEU A 247 -52.09 8.69 -17.14
CA LEU A 247 -52.81 7.75 -16.27
C LEU A 247 -54.33 8.00 -16.24
N ALA A 248 -54.76 9.24 -16.46
CA ALA A 248 -56.17 9.57 -16.64
C ALA A 248 -56.74 9.00 -17.96
N ALA A 249 -55.93 8.96 -19.03
CA ALA A 249 -56.32 8.42 -20.33
C ALA A 249 -56.13 6.89 -20.43
N TYR A 250 -55.14 6.34 -19.73
CA TYR A 250 -54.73 4.93 -19.78
C TYR A 250 -54.45 4.39 -18.35
N PRO A 251 -55.50 4.06 -17.58
CA PRO A 251 -55.35 3.68 -16.18
C PRO A 251 -54.73 2.28 -15.98
N GLU A 252 -54.83 1.40 -16.99
CA GLU A 252 -54.42 -0.01 -16.92
C GLU A 252 -53.45 -0.40 -18.06
N GLY A 253 -52.54 -1.33 -17.76
CA GLY A 253 -51.52 -1.84 -18.68
C GLY A 253 -50.09 -1.76 -18.12
N ALA A 254 -49.17 -2.53 -18.69
CA ALA A 254 -47.76 -2.58 -18.26
C ALA A 254 -47.04 -1.23 -18.41
N ASP A 255 -47.49 -0.39 -19.34
CA ASP A 255 -47.07 1.00 -19.51
C ASP A 255 -47.65 1.94 -18.46
N ALA A 256 -48.91 1.76 -18.05
CA ALA A 256 -49.51 2.47 -16.92
C ALA A 256 -48.80 2.16 -15.59
N ASP A 257 -48.36 0.92 -15.36
CA ASP A 257 -47.55 0.56 -14.18
C ASP A 257 -46.21 1.29 -14.17
N ARG A 258 -45.51 1.37 -15.31
CA ARG A 258 -44.26 2.13 -15.44
C ARG A 258 -44.48 3.61 -15.19
N VAL A 259 -45.56 4.20 -15.72
CA VAL A 259 -45.88 5.61 -15.49
C VAL A 259 -46.25 5.87 -14.03
N ARG A 260 -46.99 4.97 -13.36
CA ARG A 260 -47.25 5.06 -11.91
C ARG A 260 -45.97 5.02 -11.08
N GLN A 261 -45.03 4.14 -11.43
CA GLN A 261 -43.73 4.09 -10.75
C GLN A 261 -42.93 5.38 -10.93
N ARG A 262 -42.88 5.94 -12.15
CA ARG A 262 -42.19 7.21 -12.43
C ARG A 262 -42.85 8.39 -11.73
N LEU A 263 -44.19 8.47 -11.75
CA LEU A 263 -44.95 9.49 -11.01
C LEU A 263 -44.72 9.38 -9.50
N ALA A 264 -44.74 8.16 -8.95
CA ALA A 264 -44.43 7.92 -7.54
C ALA A 264 -43.00 8.37 -7.21
N ALA A 265 -42.00 8.08 -8.04
CA ALA A 265 -40.63 8.56 -7.84
C ALA A 265 -40.56 10.11 -7.86
N LEU A 266 -41.22 10.76 -8.82
CA LEU A 266 -41.31 12.23 -8.92
C LEU A 266 -41.96 12.86 -7.68
N VAL A 267 -43.05 12.28 -7.18
CA VAL A 267 -43.79 12.79 -6.02
C VAL A 267 -43.05 12.48 -4.72
N THR A 268 -42.41 11.32 -4.58
CA THR A 268 -41.63 10.96 -3.37
C THR A 268 -40.36 11.82 -3.21
N VAL A 269 -39.81 12.32 -4.33
CA VAL A 269 -38.72 13.31 -4.32
C VAL A 269 -39.22 14.70 -3.88
N ALA A 270 -40.48 15.04 -4.17
CA ALA A 270 -41.12 16.30 -3.77
C ALA A 270 -41.68 16.28 -2.33
N ASP A 271 -42.20 15.14 -1.86
CA ASP A 271 -42.94 14.96 -0.60
C ASP A 271 -42.11 14.36 0.55
N LYS A 272 -40.81 14.65 0.60
CA LYS A 272 -40.08 14.58 1.88
C LYS A 272 -40.15 15.93 2.60
N PRO A 273 -41.13 16.17 3.49
CA PRO A 273 -40.93 17.15 4.54
C PRO A 273 -39.81 16.60 5.42
N ARG A 274 -38.65 17.25 5.33
CA ARG A 274 -37.51 17.01 6.20
C ARG A 274 -37.91 17.41 7.62
N ALA A 275 -38.56 16.49 8.35
CA ALA A 275 -38.69 16.56 9.79
C ALA A 275 -37.27 16.66 10.35
N ALA A 276 -36.92 17.86 10.77
CA ALA A 276 -35.64 18.18 11.35
C ALA A 276 -35.52 17.46 12.70
N LEU A 277 -34.86 16.31 12.70
CA LEU A 277 -33.88 16.03 13.75
C LEU A 277 -32.94 17.25 13.80
N PRO A 278 -32.47 17.71 14.98
CA PRO A 278 -31.66 18.92 15.10
C PRO A 278 -30.25 18.71 14.53
N GLY A 279 -30.17 18.49 13.22
CA GLY A 279 -28.99 18.58 12.40
C GLY A 279 -29.05 19.93 11.71
N LYS A 280 -28.03 20.76 11.99
CA LYS A 280 -27.76 22.04 11.33
C LYS A 280 -28.22 22.01 9.87
N LYS A 281 -29.01 23.02 9.49
CA LYS A 281 -29.36 23.33 8.10
C LYS A 281 -28.15 23.06 7.21
N ALA A 282 -28.30 22.15 6.26
CA ALA A 282 -27.42 22.11 5.11
C ALA A 282 -27.66 23.42 4.34
N ALA A 283 -26.96 24.47 4.77
CA ALA A 283 -26.58 25.56 3.89
C ALA A 283 -25.97 24.91 2.65
N ALA A 284 -26.17 25.53 1.48
CA ALA A 284 -25.34 25.27 0.31
C ALA A 284 -23.91 25.01 0.82
N ARG A 285 -23.40 23.78 0.63
CA ARG A 285 -22.11 23.38 1.20
C ARG A 285 -21.11 24.39 0.68
N ASP A 286 -20.72 25.29 1.57
CA ASP A 286 -19.73 26.30 1.30
C ASP A 286 -18.46 25.50 0.93
N SER A 287 -17.88 25.79 -0.22
CA SER A 287 -16.67 25.12 -0.76
C SER A 287 -15.44 25.32 0.15
N SER A 288 -15.64 26.02 1.27
CA SER A 288 -14.74 26.31 2.37
C SER A 288 -14.85 25.32 3.56
N THR A 289 -15.84 24.42 3.58
CA THR A 289 -16.07 23.52 4.72
C THR A 289 -15.00 22.43 4.80
N TRP A 290 -14.11 22.56 5.79
CA TRP A 290 -13.10 21.56 6.09
C TRP A 290 -13.73 20.29 6.66
N ARG A 291 -13.40 19.15 6.06
CA ARG A 291 -13.56 17.83 6.65
C ARG A 291 -12.27 17.47 7.37
N SER A 292 -12.39 16.99 8.60
CA SER A 292 -11.26 16.63 9.45
C SER A 292 -11.46 15.23 9.98
N ASP A 293 -10.48 14.37 9.77
CA ASP A 293 -10.47 12.99 10.22
C ASP A 293 -9.17 12.75 10.98
N ILE A 294 -9.27 12.25 12.21
CA ILE A 294 -8.13 11.86 13.04
C ILE A 294 -8.34 10.38 13.36
N TYR A 295 -7.35 9.56 13.04
CA TYR A 295 -7.41 8.13 13.24
C TYR A 295 -6.02 7.57 13.51
N GLY A 296 -5.96 6.38 14.07
CA GLY A 296 -4.67 5.77 14.38
C GLY A 296 -4.78 4.61 15.37
N SER A 297 -3.63 4.28 15.95
CA SER A 297 -3.56 3.24 16.98
C SER A 297 -2.51 3.55 18.05
N LEU A 298 -2.77 3.05 19.25
CA LEU A 298 -1.82 2.98 20.36
C LEU A 298 -1.74 1.52 20.81
N SER A 299 -0.55 0.94 20.88
CA SER A 299 -0.37 -0.40 21.41
C SER A 299 0.72 -0.47 22.46
N GLN A 300 0.60 -1.47 23.33
CA GLN A 300 1.65 -1.84 24.25
C GLN A 300 1.77 -3.36 24.31
N PHE A 301 2.99 -3.86 24.16
CA PHE A 301 3.30 -5.27 24.14
C PHE A 301 4.46 -5.57 25.07
N TYR A 302 4.33 -6.67 25.80
CA TYR A 302 5.43 -7.28 26.54
C TYR A 302 6.01 -8.40 25.69
N PHE A 303 7.32 -8.37 25.48
CA PHE A 303 8.06 -9.45 24.82
C PHE A 303 9.12 -10.00 25.77
N ARG A 304 9.22 -11.33 25.82
CA ARG A 304 10.27 -12.02 26.54
C ARG A 304 10.79 -13.20 25.73
N ASP A 305 12.10 -13.29 25.63
CA ASP A 305 12.83 -14.37 24.98
C ASP A 305 13.93 -14.91 25.89
N GLU A 306 14.04 -16.22 25.93
CA GLU A 306 14.95 -16.93 26.81
C GLU A 306 15.50 -18.18 26.12
N ILE A 307 16.76 -18.48 26.39
CA ILE A 307 17.42 -19.71 25.94
C ILE A 307 17.88 -20.50 27.16
N ASN A 308 17.64 -21.81 27.10
CA ASN A 308 18.10 -22.79 28.07
C ASN A 308 19.05 -23.77 27.36
N PRO A 309 20.37 -23.56 27.42
CA PRO A 309 21.34 -24.53 26.92
C PRO A 309 21.34 -25.81 27.76
N GLU A 310 21.59 -26.96 27.14
CA GLU A 310 21.71 -28.24 27.87
C GLU A 310 22.83 -28.21 28.93
N ASN A 311 23.95 -27.55 28.60
CA ASN A 311 25.13 -27.43 29.45
C ASN A 311 25.42 -25.97 29.83
N GLY A 312 24.45 -25.29 30.45
CA GLY A 312 24.62 -23.90 30.89
C GLY A 312 23.46 -23.39 31.75
N ASP A 313 23.61 -22.16 32.24
CA ASP A 313 22.54 -21.48 32.95
C ASP A 313 21.51 -20.90 31.97
N ARG A 314 20.26 -20.80 32.42
CA ARG A 314 19.19 -20.10 31.69
C ARG A 314 19.59 -18.65 31.44
N GLN A 315 19.48 -18.21 30.19
CA GLN A 315 19.75 -16.85 29.77
C GLN A 315 18.46 -16.18 29.32
N VAL A 316 18.18 -14.99 29.86
CA VAL A 316 17.12 -14.12 29.33
C VAL A 316 17.77 -13.21 28.30
N ASN A 317 17.42 -13.38 27.03
CA ASN A 317 18.01 -12.61 25.93
C ASN A 317 17.32 -11.27 25.77
N LEU A 318 15.99 -11.24 25.97
CA LEU A 318 15.19 -10.05 25.81
C LEU A 318 14.05 -10.07 26.82
N SER A 319 13.78 -8.91 27.43
CA SER A 319 12.58 -8.68 28.23
C SER A 319 12.23 -7.21 28.11
N ARG A 320 11.24 -6.86 27.27
CA ARG A 320 10.93 -5.45 26.96
C ARG A 320 9.45 -5.15 26.91
N PHE A 321 9.07 -3.93 27.26
CA PHE A 321 7.78 -3.36 26.86
C PHE A 321 7.97 -2.46 25.64
N THR A 322 7.28 -2.78 24.54
CA THR A 322 7.21 -1.92 23.36
C THR A 322 5.90 -1.15 23.38
N THR A 323 5.97 0.17 23.22
CA THR A 323 4.81 1.04 23.06
C THR A 323 4.86 1.68 21.67
N ASP A 324 3.83 1.45 20.84
CA ASP A 324 3.77 1.99 19.48
C ASP A 324 2.65 3.02 19.36
N VAL A 325 2.94 4.08 18.61
CA VAL A 325 1.99 5.14 18.28
C VAL A 325 1.94 5.32 16.77
N ASP A 326 0.73 5.21 16.23
CA ASP A 326 0.38 5.60 14.86
C ASP A 326 -0.70 6.68 14.93
N LEU A 327 -0.39 7.88 14.44
CA LEU A 327 -1.30 9.02 14.44
C LEU A 327 -1.39 9.62 13.04
N ASN A 328 -2.59 9.60 12.48
CA ASN A 328 -2.93 10.26 11.22
C ASN A 328 -3.96 11.37 11.48
N ALA A 329 -3.72 12.55 10.93
CA ALA A 329 -4.70 13.62 10.87
C ALA A 329 -4.81 14.15 9.44
N ARG A 330 -6.02 14.13 8.88
CA ARG A 330 -6.30 14.59 7.52
C ARG A 330 -7.33 15.71 7.55
N PHE A 331 -7.02 16.80 6.86
CA PHE A 331 -7.89 17.96 6.70
C PHE A 331 -8.08 18.23 5.21
N ARG A 332 -9.33 18.17 4.74
CA ARG A 332 -9.63 18.31 3.30
C ARG A 332 -10.81 19.22 3.03
N ASN A 333 -10.68 20.04 1.98
CA ASN A 333 -11.79 20.77 1.36
C ASN A 333 -11.69 20.64 -0.18
N ASP A 334 -12.40 21.48 -0.93
CA ASP A 334 -12.41 21.44 -2.40
C ASP A 334 -11.13 21.99 -3.06
N ALA A 335 -10.27 22.65 -2.29
CA ALA A 335 -9.05 23.30 -2.77
C ALA A 335 -7.77 22.63 -2.25
N TYR A 336 -7.80 22.04 -1.06
CA TYR A 336 -6.63 21.53 -0.35
C TYR A 336 -6.89 20.18 0.31
N ASP A 337 -5.86 19.33 0.34
CA ASP A 337 -5.75 18.12 1.16
C ASP A 337 -4.47 18.25 2.00
N ILE A 338 -4.60 18.28 3.32
CA ILE A 338 -3.51 18.44 4.27
C ILE A 338 -3.47 17.20 5.14
N ARG A 339 -2.28 16.62 5.32
CA ARG A 339 -2.07 15.41 6.12
C ARG A 339 -0.92 15.62 7.11
N ALA A 340 -1.15 15.30 8.37
CA ALA A 340 -0.10 15.16 9.36
C ALA A 340 0.00 13.68 9.76
N LEU A 341 1.23 13.17 9.79
CA LEU A 341 1.54 11.77 10.10
C LEU A 341 2.63 11.73 11.16
N PHE A 342 2.39 10.95 12.21
CA PHE A 342 3.41 10.57 13.19
C PHE A 342 3.36 9.07 13.42
N ILE A 343 4.53 8.44 13.31
CA ILE A 343 4.72 7.01 13.57
C ILE A 343 5.99 6.88 14.39
N GLY A 344 5.87 6.34 15.60
CA GLY A 344 6.98 6.16 16.52
C GLY A 344 6.77 4.97 17.46
N SER A 345 7.85 4.49 18.05
CA SER A 345 7.81 3.48 19.10
C SER A 345 8.80 3.79 20.22
N TYR A 346 8.53 3.20 21.38
CA TYR A 346 9.36 3.28 22.57
C TYR A 346 9.51 1.88 23.16
N ASP A 347 10.75 1.40 23.24
CA ASP A 347 11.11 0.15 23.90
C ASP A 347 11.68 0.46 25.29
N MET A 348 11.05 -0.11 26.31
CA MET A 348 11.56 -0.12 27.67
C MET A 348 12.19 -1.48 27.95
N ASP A 349 13.52 -1.53 28.06
CA ASP A 349 14.23 -2.75 28.42
C ASP A 349 14.10 -3.01 29.92
N LEU A 350 13.76 -4.24 30.28
CA LEU A 350 13.59 -4.69 31.67
C LEU A 350 14.78 -5.52 32.16
N LEU A 351 15.79 -5.76 31.31
CA LEU A 351 17.03 -6.40 31.70
C LEU A 351 17.91 -5.42 32.50
N ALA A 352 18.69 -5.96 33.43
CA ALA A 352 19.59 -5.15 34.24
C ALA A 352 20.70 -4.56 33.35
N GLY A 353 20.78 -3.22 33.30
CA GLY A 353 21.73 -2.52 32.42
C GLY A 353 21.30 -2.45 30.96
N GLY A 354 20.06 -2.84 30.63
CA GLY A 354 19.46 -2.58 29.33
C GLY A 354 19.11 -1.10 29.17
N ASP A 355 19.27 -0.58 27.97
CA ASP A 355 18.93 0.80 27.63
C ASP A 355 17.54 0.87 27.00
N ASN A 356 16.81 1.92 27.36
CA ASN A 356 15.55 2.24 26.70
C ASN A 356 15.82 2.82 25.31
N GLU A 357 14.84 2.69 24.42
CA GLU A 357 15.06 3.02 23.04
C GLU A 357 13.85 3.68 22.36
N GLU A 358 14.10 4.77 21.64
CA GLU A 358 13.09 5.46 20.85
C GLU A 358 13.31 5.26 19.37
N ARG A 359 12.20 5.23 18.65
CA ARG A 359 12.20 5.21 17.19
C ARG A 359 11.20 6.21 16.66
N VAL A 360 11.65 7.06 15.73
CA VAL A 360 10.79 7.93 14.93
C VAL A 360 10.89 7.47 13.48
N TYR A 361 9.85 6.79 13.02
CA TYR A 361 9.77 6.23 11.67
C TYR A 361 9.34 7.28 10.66
N ASN A 362 8.32 8.07 11.01
CA ASN A 362 7.76 9.13 10.18
C ASN A 362 7.25 10.26 11.08
N LEU A 363 7.52 11.50 10.69
CA LEU A 363 6.99 12.70 11.30
C LEU A 363 6.89 13.74 10.20
N SER A 364 5.75 13.81 9.52
CA SER A 364 5.59 14.68 8.37
C SER A 364 4.29 15.44 8.33
N LEU A 365 4.37 16.61 7.69
CA LEU A 365 3.23 17.44 7.31
C LEU A 365 3.24 17.60 5.79
N GLU A 366 2.16 17.19 5.15
CA GLU A 366 1.93 17.28 3.71
C GLU A 366 0.77 18.22 3.41
N ALA A 367 0.89 19.00 2.35
CA ALA A 367 -0.18 19.81 1.79
C ALA A 367 -0.21 19.67 0.26
N ARG A 368 -1.39 19.41 -0.29
CA ARG A 368 -1.65 19.34 -1.73
C ARG A 368 -2.75 20.31 -2.13
N GLY A 369 -2.47 21.14 -3.13
CA GLY A 369 -3.47 22.00 -3.76
C GLY A 369 -4.16 21.25 -4.91
N LEU A 370 -5.43 20.94 -4.73
CA LEU A 370 -6.23 20.08 -5.64
C LEU A 370 -6.54 20.75 -6.99
N LYS A 371 -6.39 22.07 -7.09
CA LYS A 371 -6.72 22.84 -8.30
C LYS A 371 -5.50 23.46 -8.99
N ASN A 372 -4.38 23.57 -8.30
CA ASN A 372 -3.18 24.26 -8.79
C ASN A 372 -1.98 23.33 -8.95
N GLY A 373 -2.14 22.02 -8.70
CA GLY A 373 -1.08 21.05 -8.90
C GLY A 373 0.10 21.20 -7.93
N LEU A 374 0.01 22.05 -6.91
CA LEU A 374 1.09 22.26 -5.93
C LEU A 374 1.07 21.15 -4.88
N TYR A 375 2.26 20.69 -4.53
CA TYR A 375 2.51 19.71 -3.49
C TYR A 375 3.69 20.16 -2.63
N GLY A 376 3.57 19.98 -1.32
CA GLY A 376 4.67 20.19 -0.38
C GLY A 376 4.59 19.19 0.77
N ARG A 377 5.74 18.63 1.15
CA ARG A 377 5.87 17.77 2.34
C ARG A 377 7.14 18.14 3.10
N VAL A 378 7.01 18.27 4.42
CA VAL A 378 8.12 18.62 5.33
C VAL A 378 8.20 17.66 6.50
N GLY A 379 9.41 17.45 7.02
CA GLY A 379 9.70 16.62 8.18
C GLY A 379 10.38 15.30 7.81
N ARG A 380 10.35 14.36 8.74
CA ARG A 380 10.88 13.00 8.58
C ARG A 380 9.99 12.19 7.66
N GLN A 381 10.54 11.77 6.53
CA GLN A 381 9.80 11.05 5.49
C GLN A 381 10.71 10.04 4.78
N SER A 382 10.12 9.06 4.10
CA SER A 382 10.84 8.13 3.24
C SER A 382 10.50 8.38 1.78
N LEU A 383 11.51 8.34 0.93
CA LEU A 383 11.36 8.38 -0.52
C LEU A 383 12.26 7.31 -1.13
N SER A 384 11.88 6.90 -2.32
CA SER A 384 12.50 5.74 -2.94
C SER A 384 12.45 5.75 -4.46
N SER A 385 12.30 6.96 -4.99
CA SER A 385 12.27 7.34 -6.39
C SER A 385 13.00 8.67 -6.50
N SER A 386 13.14 9.20 -7.71
CA SER A 386 13.64 10.57 -7.90
C SER A 386 15.06 10.78 -7.31
N GLY A 387 15.85 9.71 -7.24
CA GLY A 387 17.23 9.71 -6.75
C GLY A 387 17.42 9.63 -5.24
N VAL A 388 16.34 9.68 -4.46
CA VAL A 388 16.40 9.51 -2.99
C VAL A 388 15.97 8.10 -2.65
N PHE A 389 16.83 7.35 -1.98
CA PHE A 389 16.60 5.94 -1.62
C PHE A 389 16.73 5.73 -0.11
N GLY A 390 15.70 6.11 0.64
CA GLY A 390 15.69 5.94 2.10
C GLY A 390 14.89 6.99 2.83
N ARG A 391 15.12 7.07 4.15
CA ARG A 391 14.52 8.09 5.03
C ARG A 391 15.39 9.35 5.06
N PHE A 392 14.76 10.49 5.22
CA PHE A 392 15.42 11.77 5.43
C PHE A 392 14.54 12.74 6.21
N ASP A 393 15.18 13.70 6.86
CA ASP A 393 14.55 14.88 7.43
C ASP A 393 14.70 16.04 6.46
N GLY A 394 13.59 16.55 5.92
CA GLY A 394 13.70 17.59 4.91
C GLY A 394 12.39 18.05 4.28
N VAL A 395 12.51 18.66 3.11
CA VAL A 395 11.40 19.25 2.35
C VAL A 395 11.38 18.64 0.95
N ARG A 396 10.17 18.32 0.48
CA ARG A 396 9.87 18.00 -0.91
C ARG A 396 8.81 18.96 -1.44
N LEU A 397 9.06 19.53 -2.60
CA LEU A 397 8.12 20.39 -3.31
C LEU A 397 7.82 19.79 -4.69
N GLY A 398 6.58 19.89 -5.14
CA GLY A 398 6.15 19.39 -6.44
C GLY A 398 5.19 20.36 -7.11
N TYR A 399 5.25 20.42 -8.44
CA TYR A 399 4.34 21.19 -9.27
C TYR A 399 3.94 20.38 -10.51
N GLU A 400 2.65 20.06 -10.59
CA GLU A 400 2.03 19.43 -11.74
C GLU A 400 1.78 20.50 -12.82
N ILE A 401 2.67 20.58 -13.81
CA ILE A 401 2.60 21.55 -14.91
C ILE A 401 1.39 21.22 -15.79
N THR A 402 1.19 19.94 -16.06
CA THR A 402 0.03 19.39 -16.76
C THR A 402 -0.34 18.07 -16.09
N PRO A 403 -1.55 17.50 -16.31
CA PRO A 403 -1.92 16.18 -15.78
C PRO A 403 -0.95 15.04 -16.12
N ALA A 404 -0.12 15.22 -17.15
CA ALA A 404 0.88 14.25 -17.57
C ALA A 404 2.32 14.64 -17.18
N ILE A 405 2.59 15.86 -16.70
CA ILE A 405 3.97 16.31 -16.43
C ILE A 405 4.04 16.97 -15.06
N ALA A 406 4.88 16.43 -14.20
CA ALA A 406 5.20 16.99 -12.89
C ALA A 406 6.70 17.26 -12.75
N LEU A 407 7.04 18.36 -12.08
CA LEU A 407 8.40 18.64 -11.62
C LEU A 407 8.42 18.55 -10.10
N SER A 408 9.50 18.01 -9.54
CA SER A 408 9.72 17.97 -8.09
C SER A 408 11.12 18.42 -7.73
N GLY A 409 11.26 19.00 -6.54
CA GLY A 409 12.53 19.31 -5.89
C GLY A 409 12.56 18.75 -4.49
N VAL A 410 13.76 18.37 -4.02
CA VAL A 410 13.98 17.82 -2.68
C VAL A 410 15.23 18.41 -2.06
N TYR A 411 15.20 18.61 -0.75
CA TYR A 411 16.34 18.98 0.07
C TYR A 411 16.20 18.36 1.45
N GLY A 412 17.26 17.81 2.02
CA GLY A 412 17.21 17.26 3.37
C GLY A 412 18.49 16.60 3.84
N TYR A 413 18.38 15.94 4.99
CA TYR A 413 19.44 15.24 5.69
C TYR A 413 19.10 13.76 5.73
N PRO A 414 19.94 12.85 5.19
CA PRO A 414 19.67 11.41 5.25
C PRO A 414 19.51 10.93 6.69
N VAL A 415 18.58 10.00 6.91
CA VAL A 415 18.36 9.35 8.21
C VAL A 415 18.54 7.86 7.98
N GLU A 416 19.63 7.30 8.50
CA GLU A 416 19.96 5.89 8.30
C GLU A 416 19.10 4.99 9.17
N SER A 417 18.96 5.35 10.46
CA SER A 417 18.22 4.55 11.43
C SER A 417 16.97 5.27 11.95
N SER A 418 15.94 4.51 12.31
CA SER A 418 14.73 5.09 12.97
C SER A 418 15.04 5.65 14.35
N ARG A 419 16.20 5.30 14.93
CA ARG A 419 16.69 5.79 16.24
C ARG A 419 17.42 7.09 16.21
N ASP A 420 17.82 7.51 15.02
CA ASP A 420 18.50 8.79 14.89
C ASP A 420 17.42 9.84 15.14
N THR A 421 17.14 10.16 16.40
CA THR A 421 16.08 11.11 16.81
C THR A 421 16.50 12.55 16.56
N HIS A 422 17.75 12.77 16.15
CA HIS A 422 18.36 14.05 15.86
C HIS A 422 18.76 14.15 14.38
N ILE A 423 18.85 15.38 13.88
CA ILE A 423 19.26 15.65 12.50
C ILE A 423 20.79 15.66 12.44
N ASN A 424 21.39 14.78 11.63
CA ASN A 424 22.81 14.85 11.30
C ASN A 424 23.04 15.93 10.23
N THR A 425 23.62 17.06 10.62
CA THR A 425 23.84 18.21 9.73
C THR A 425 25.06 18.07 8.82
N ASP A 426 25.94 17.11 9.10
CA ASP A 426 27.17 16.86 8.34
C ASP A 426 26.86 16.22 6.99
N ARG A 427 25.67 15.62 6.88
CA ARG A 427 25.16 14.98 5.67
C ARG A 427 23.93 15.65 5.13
N ASN A 428 24.01 16.17 3.91
CA ASN A 428 22.86 16.77 3.25
C ASN A 428 22.77 16.38 1.78
N PHE A 429 21.59 16.57 1.20
CA PHE A 429 21.40 16.38 -0.22
C PHE A 429 20.36 17.35 -0.78
N TYR A 430 20.45 17.54 -2.08
CA TYR A 430 19.40 18.18 -2.87
C TYR A 430 19.29 17.52 -4.23
N GLY A 431 18.09 17.58 -4.80
CA GLY A 431 17.82 17.01 -6.11
C GLY A 431 16.60 17.61 -6.77
N ALA A 432 16.52 17.38 -8.07
CA ALA A 432 15.37 17.72 -8.90
C ALA A 432 14.98 16.51 -9.72
N SER A 433 13.68 16.35 -9.95
CA SER A 433 13.14 15.30 -10.82
C SER A 433 12.00 15.82 -11.67
N PHE A 434 11.76 15.10 -12.77
CA PHE A 434 10.57 15.26 -13.57
C PHE A 434 9.92 13.89 -13.76
N ASP A 435 8.59 13.91 -13.84
CA ASP A 435 7.77 12.74 -14.08
C ASP A 435 6.84 13.03 -15.26
N ILE A 436 6.84 12.14 -16.24
CA ILE A 436 5.93 12.12 -17.37
C ILE A 436 4.99 10.92 -17.18
N GLY A 437 3.80 11.22 -16.69
CA GLY A 437 2.70 10.26 -16.56
C GLY A 437 2.10 9.87 -17.91
N GLU A 438 1.15 8.94 -17.90
CA GLU A 438 0.62 8.28 -19.09
C GLU A 438 0.07 9.24 -20.16
N PRO A 439 0.80 9.49 -21.26
CA PRO A 439 0.23 10.14 -22.43
C PRO A 439 -0.44 9.03 -23.24
N ALA A 440 -1.66 8.64 -22.85
CA ALA A 440 -2.54 7.69 -23.56
C ALA A 440 -1.95 6.29 -23.92
N SER A 441 -0.78 5.89 -23.42
CA SER A 441 0.00 4.76 -23.97
C SER A 441 0.54 3.74 -22.97
N ALA A 442 0.04 3.69 -21.73
CA ALA A 442 0.46 2.75 -20.67
C ALA A 442 1.94 2.88 -20.22
N TRP A 443 2.70 3.82 -20.77
CA TRP A 443 4.08 4.13 -20.39
C TRP A 443 4.15 5.37 -19.50
N SER A 444 5.08 5.36 -18.55
CA SER A 444 5.49 6.54 -17.77
C SER A 444 7.01 6.59 -17.64
N PHE A 445 7.54 7.80 -17.61
CA PHE A 445 8.97 8.06 -17.59
C PHE A 445 9.29 9.03 -16.46
N GLY A 446 10.39 8.80 -15.77
CA GLY A 446 10.92 9.72 -14.76
C GLY A 446 12.40 9.93 -14.97
N GLY A 447 12.89 11.11 -14.63
CA GLY A 447 14.32 11.42 -14.62
C GLY A 447 14.68 12.29 -13.44
N TYR A 448 15.89 12.15 -12.93
CA TYR A 448 16.37 12.93 -11.79
C TYR A 448 17.87 13.22 -11.84
N ALA A 449 18.26 14.26 -11.12
CA ALA A 449 19.63 14.56 -10.76
C ALA A 449 19.70 14.88 -9.26
N ILE A 450 20.72 14.36 -8.59
CA ILE A 450 20.91 14.51 -7.15
C ILE A 450 22.39 14.72 -6.81
N GLU A 451 22.65 15.57 -5.82
CA GLU A 451 23.95 15.69 -5.17
C GLU A 451 23.77 15.49 -3.67
N GLN A 452 24.63 14.65 -3.10
CA GLN A 452 24.74 14.38 -1.67
C GLN A 452 26.13 14.81 -1.21
N ARG A 453 26.22 15.35 0.00
CA ARG A 453 27.46 15.77 0.64
C ARG A 453 27.59 15.18 2.03
N ASN A 454 28.82 14.92 2.43
CA ASN A 454 29.18 14.37 3.72
C ASN A 454 30.47 15.03 4.20
N ASP A 455 30.44 15.72 5.34
CA ASP A 455 31.59 16.46 5.89
C ASP A 455 32.24 17.40 4.85
N GLY A 456 31.42 18.01 3.97
CA GLY A 456 31.86 18.91 2.90
C GLY A 456 32.28 18.21 1.60
N LEU A 457 32.61 16.92 1.63
CA LEU A 457 32.96 16.09 0.46
C LEU A 457 31.73 15.73 -0.37
N ILE A 458 31.95 15.40 -1.65
CA ILE A 458 30.89 14.90 -2.52
C ILE A 458 30.64 13.45 -2.14
N ASP A 459 29.51 13.19 -1.49
CA ASP A 459 29.16 11.84 -1.05
C ASP A 459 28.63 11.00 -2.22
N ARG A 460 27.82 11.61 -3.08
CA ARG A 460 27.26 11.02 -4.31
C ARG A 460 26.82 12.14 -5.24
N ARG A 461 27.06 12.01 -6.53
CA ARG A 461 26.48 12.91 -7.54
C ARG A 461 25.97 12.09 -8.69
N ALA A 462 24.66 11.95 -8.81
CA ALA A 462 24.08 10.98 -9.72
C ALA A 462 22.99 11.57 -10.60
N VAL A 463 22.86 10.96 -11.78
CA VAL A 463 21.70 11.10 -12.67
C VAL A 463 21.07 9.74 -12.86
N GLY A 464 19.75 9.71 -12.93
CA GLY A 464 19.05 8.46 -13.11
C GLY A 464 17.70 8.61 -13.78
N GLY A 465 17.13 7.47 -14.13
CA GLY A 465 15.91 7.39 -14.90
C GLY A 465 15.05 6.20 -14.51
N GLU A 466 13.75 6.39 -14.65
CA GLU A 466 12.71 5.42 -14.38
C GLU A 466 11.85 5.21 -15.61
N ILE A 467 11.57 3.96 -15.96
CA ILE A 467 10.64 3.59 -17.03
C ILE A 467 9.61 2.65 -16.42
N LYS A 468 8.33 2.96 -16.62
CA LYS A 468 7.19 2.17 -16.14
C LYS A 468 6.30 1.84 -17.33
N TYR A 469 5.88 0.58 -17.44
CA TYR A 469 4.83 0.13 -18.34
C TYR A 469 3.79 -0.63 -17.54
N PHE A 470 2.52 -0.35 -17.79
CA PHE A 470 1.44 -1.03 -17.09
C PHE A 470 0.20 -1.24 -17.97
N ASP A 471 -0.18 -2.50 -18.13
CA ASP A 471 -1.49 -2.91 -18.65
C ASP A 471 -2.11 -3.98 -17.71
N PRO A 472 -3.37 -4.42 -17.92
CA PRO A 472 -4.01 -5.41 -17.06
C PRO A 472 -3.32 -6.78 -16.95
N LYS A 473 -2.45 -7.15 -17.91
CA LYS A 473 -1.74 -8.43 -17.98
C LYS A 473 -0.24 -8.32 -17.77
N LYS A 474 0.35 -7.14 -17.96
CA LYS A 474 1.80 -6.93 -17.99
C LYS A 474 2.18 -5.67 -17.21
N SER A 475 3.23 -5.78 -16.42
CA SER A 475 3.87 -4.62 -15.82
C SER A 475 5.38 -4.74 -15.95
N LEU A 476 6.03 -3.63 -16.28
CA LEU A 476 7.49 -3.51 -16.31
C LEU A 476 7.90 -2.24 -15.58
N TYR A 477 8.92 -2.33 -14.74
CA TYR A 477 9.60 -1.20 -14.15
C TYR A 477 11.10 -1.35 -14.28
N VAL A 478 11.75 -0.30 -14.75
CA VAL A 478 13.20 -0.20 -14.89
C VAL A 478 13.66 1.06 -14.18
N LEU A 479 14.72 0.92 -13.38
CA LEU A 479 15.41 2.02 -12.71
C LEU A 479 16.89 1.90 -13.02
N ALA A 480 17.52 3.01 -13.38
CA ALA A 480 18.96 3.11 -13.50
C ALA A 480 19.46 4.36 -12.77
N ASP A 481 20.58 4.22 -12.05
CA ASP A 481 21.29 5.30 -11.39
C ASP A 481 22.79 5.23 -11.74
N TYR A 482 23.31 6.33 -12.26
CA TYR A 482 24.70 6.47 -12.62
C TYR A 482 25.33 7.62 -11.85
N ASP A 483 26.39 7.32 -11.08
CA ASP A 483 27.14 8.34 -10.38
C ASP A 483 28.16 8.98 -11.32
N ILE A 484 27.95 10.26 -11.61
CA ILE A 484 28.80 11.04 -12.52
C ILE A 484 30.09 11.52 -11.85
N PHE A 485 30.18 11.50 -10.52
CA PHE A 485 31.40 11.83 -9.80
C PHE A 485 32.35 10.62 -9.73
N PHE A 486 31.87 9.48 -9.23
CA PHE A 486 32.62 8.22 -9.18
C PHE A 486 32.74 7.51 -10.53
N LYS A 487 31.94 7.91 -11.53
CA LYS A 487 31.87 7.30 -12.87
C LYS A 487 31.53 5.81 -12.82
N ASP A 488 30.65 5.45 -11.90
CA ASP A 488 30.24 4.07 -11.67
C ASP A 488 28.71 3.93 -11.75
N LEU A 489 28.27 2.81 -12.29
CA LEU A 489 26.86 2.47 -12.33
C LEU A 489 26.45 1.97 -10.95
N ASN A 490 25.70 2.78 -10.22
CA ASN A 490 25.35 2.48 -8.85
C ASN A 490 24.22 1.45 -8.74
N LEU A 491 23.23 1.55 -9.62
CA LEU A 491 22.01 0.73 -9.56
C LEU A 491 21.42 0.52 -10.94
N VAL A 492 21.07 -0.71 -11.26
CA VAL A 492 20.12 -1.07 -12.31
C VAL A 492 19.17 -2.11 -11.76
N MET A 493 17.88 -1.80 -11.82
CA MET A 493 16.82 -2.71 -11.40
C MET A 493 15.83 -2.87 -12.54
N LEU A 494 15.44 -4.11 -12.81
CA LEU A 494 14.35 -4.46 -13.70
C LEU A 494 13.37 -5.37 -12.98
N PHE A 495 12.11 -5.04 -13.10
CA PHE A 495 11.00 -5.75 -12.50
C PHE A 495 9.91 -5.99 -13.54
N GLY A 496 9.63 -7.26 -13.84
CA GLY A 496 8.60 -7.67 -14.79
C GLY A 496 7.57 -8.59 -14.15
N ALA A 497 6.30 -8.40 -14.49
CA ALA A 497 5.24 -9.37 -14.21
C ALA A 497 4.36 -9.56 -15.45
N TRP A 498 3.98 -10.81 -15.71
CA TRP A 498 3.16 -11.17 -16.86
C TRP A 498 2.14 -12.25 -16.47
N THR A 499 0.86 -11.90 -16.53
CA THR A 499 -0.26 -12.84 -16.51
C THR A 499 -0.38 -13.49 -17.88
N VAL A 500 0.19 -14.68 -18.02
CA VAL A 500 0.27 -15.43 -19.29
C VAL A 500 -1.11 -15.92 -19.71
N ARG A 501 -1.90 -16.38 -18.73
CA ARG A 501 -3.29 -16.81 -18.85
C ARG A 501 -3.98 -16.65 -17.50
N ASP A 502 -5.29 -16.81 -17.48
CA ASP A 502 -6.05 -16.72 -16.24
C ASP A 502 -5.53 -17.76 -15.22
N GLY A 503 -5.23 -17.28 -14.01
CA GLY A 503 -4.65 -18.08 -12.94
C GLY A 503 -3.15 -18.38 -13.07
N THR A 504 -2.44 -17.91 -14.10
CA THR A 504 -0.97 -18.09 -14.22
C THR A 504 -0.26 -16.75 -14.37
N THR A 505 0.60 -16.41 -13.41
CA THR A 505 1.44 -15.20 -13.46
C THR A 505 2.91 -15.57 -13.35
N LEU A 506 3.72 -15.03 -14.25
CA LEU A 506 5.19 -15.10 -14.21
C LEU A 506 5.75 -13.78 -13.70
N THR A 507 6.84 -13.84 -12.94
CA THR A 507 7.58 -12.67 -12.45
C THR A 507 9.07 -12.83 -12.71
N LEU A 508 9.72 -11.74 -13.12
CA LEU A 508 11.15 -11.62 -13.38
C LEU A 508 11.69 -10.42 -12.62
N ASN A 509 12.82 -10.58 -11.94
CA ASN A 509 13.50 -9.49 -11.26
C ASN A 509 15.00 -9.62 -11.54
N LEU A 510 15.60 -8.55 -12.02
CA LEU A 510 17.04 -8.45 -12.25
C LEU A 510 17.53 -7.24 -11.48
N ASP A 511 18.58 -7.42 -10.69
CA ASP A 511 19.13 -6.41 -9.81
C ASP A 511 20.66 -6.42 -9.93
N TYR A 512 21.20 -5.26 -10.27
CA TYR A 512 22.62 -4.97 -10.21
C TYR A 512 22.78 -3.73 -9.36
N ARG A 513 23.63 -3.78 -8.34
CA ARG A 513 23.90 -2.61 -7.50
C ARG A 513 25.26 -2.64 -6.82
N ASN A 514 25.75 -1.46 -6.49
CA ASN A 514 26.72 -1.32 -5.42
C ASN A 514 26.03 -1.63 -4.08
N SER A 515 26.68 -2.47 -3.26
CA SER A 515 26.19 -2.94 -1.96
C SER A 515 27.30 -2.86 -0.91
N PRO A 516 27.30 -1.85 -0.02
CA PRO A 516 26.33 -0.75 0.07
C PRO A 516 26.41 0.20 -1.14
N PHE A 517 25.47 1.14 -1.25
CA PHE A 517 25.50 2.16 -2.31
C PHE A 517 26.84 2.93 -2.27
N LEU A 518 27.47 3.16 -3.44
CA LEU A 518 28.77 3.83 -3.45
C LEU A 518 28.63 5.27 -2.96
N THR A 519 29.19 5.51 -1.79
CA THR A 519 29.18 6.77 -1.06
C THR A 519 30.50 6.91 -0.31
N THR A 520 30.87 8.13 0.09
CA THR A 520 32.08 8.36 0.91
C THR A 520 32.03 7.64 2.26
N MET A 521 30.83 7.32 2.76
CA MET A 521 30.66 6.49 3.96
C MET A 521 31.26 5.09 3.80
N SER A 522 31.44 4.56 2.59
CA SER A 522 32.16 3.30 2.42
C SER A 522 33.62 3.37 2.91
N ALA A 523 34.21 4.56 2.96
CA ALA A 523 35.58 4.75 3.44
C ALA A 523 35.75 4.48 4.94
N ILE A 524 34.70 4.57 5.77
CA ILE A 524 34.82 4.31 7.21
C ILE A 524 34.76 2.82 7.57
N GLN A 525 34.34 1.96 6.62
CA GLN A 525 34.20 0.53 6.87
C GLN A 525 35.53 -0.10 7.33
N GLY A 526 35.52 -0.71 8.52
CA GLY A 526 36.70 -1.32 9.12
C GLY A 526 37.74 -0.35 9.71
N GLN A 527 37.50 0.98 9.70
CA GLN A 527 38.44 1.97 10.24
C GLN A 527 38.30 2.23 11.75
N GLY A 528 37.25 1.72 12.38
CA GLY A 528 36.99 1.93 13.81
C GLY A 528 36.57 3.36 14.16
N VAL A 529 35.96 4.08 13.22
CA VAL A 529 35.37 5.41 13.41
C VAL A 529 33.89 5.39 13.01
N ASP A 530 33.11 6.31 13.57
CA ASP A 530 31.67 6.41 13.28
C ASP A 530 31.35 7.46 12.20
N ASN A 531 32.23 8.46 12.02
CA ASN A 531 32.01 9.57 11.08
C ASN A 531 33.15 9.68 10.07
N LEU A 532 32.85 10.25 8.89
CA LEU A 532 33.84 10.43 7.84
C LEU A 532 34.90 11.47 8.24
N GLY A 533 34.49 12.57 8.87
CA GLY A 533 35.40 13.62 9.33
C GLY A 533 36.55 13.13 10.22
N ASP A 534 36.35 12.04 10.99
CA ASP A 534 37.38 11.45 11.85
C ASP A 534 38.55 10.84 11.04
N LEU A 535 38.36 10.62 9.74
CA LEU A 535 39.41 10.12 8.84
C LEU A 535 40.28 11.24 8.24
N PHE A 536 39.87 12.51 8.34
CA PHE A 536 40.57 13.62 7.69
C PHE A 536 41.96 13.90 8.28
N GLU A 537 42.23 13.44 9.51
CA GLU A 537 43.57 13.51 10.10
C GLU A 537 44.54 12.47 9.52
N ARG A 538 44.02 11.41 8.88
CA ARG A 538 44.79 10.25 8.41
C ARG A 538 44.87 10.16 6.89
N PHE A 539 43.83 10.62 6.20
CA PHE A 539 43.68 10.50 4.75
C PHE A 539 43.27 11.83 4.14
N ASN A 540 43.78 12.11 2.95
CA ASN A 540 43.32 13.24 2.15
C ASN A 540 42.04 12.89 1.37
N GLU A 541 41.41 13.88 0.73
CA GLU A 541 40.13 13.70 0.02
C GLU A 541 40.20 12.61 -1.06
N ASP A 542 41.26 12.59 -1.87
CA ASP A 542 41.41 11.62 -2.96
C ASP A 542 41.56 10.19 -2.43
N GLU A 543 42.32 10.02 -1.35
CA GLU A 543 42.46 8.73 -0.65
C GLU A 543 41.12 8.26 -0.09
N LEU A 544 40.30 9.15 0.46
CA LEU A 544 38.96 8.80 0.98
C LEU A 544 38.01 8.33 -0.13
N TYR A 545 38.07 8.96 -1.31
CA TYR A 545 37.30 8.50 -2.46
C TYR A 545 37.76 7.13 -2.96
N GLU A 546 39.07 6.88 -3.00
CA GLU A 546 39.63 5.57 -3.36
C GLU A 546 39.21 4.48 -2.36
N LEU A 547 39.32 4.76 -1.05
CA LEU A 547 38.84 3.86 0.01
C LEU A 547 37.37 3.52 -0.14
N ALA A 548 36.52 4.51 -0.47
CA ALA A 548 35.11 4.30 -0.69
C ALA A 548 34.85 3.35 -1.87
N GLN A 549 35.58 3.49 -2.97
CA GLN A 549 35.47 2.62 -4.15
C GLN A 549 35.95 1.20 -3.84
N ASP A 550 37.12 1.06 -3.21
CA ASP A 550 37.73 -0.23 -2.89
C ASP A 550 36.87 -1.10 -1.98
N ARG A 551 36.12 -0.45 -1.08
CA ARG A 551 35.30 -1.10 -0.04
C ARG A 551 33.84 -1.27 -0.42
N THR A 552 33.48 -0.92 -1.66
CA THR A 552 32.13 -1.07 -2.15
C THR A 552 32.03 -2.30 -3.05
N ALA A 553 31.35 -3.34 -2.57
CA ALA A 553 31.10 -4.55 -3.35
C ALA A 553 29.96 -4.34 -4.36
N ARG A 554 29.90 -5.21 -5.38
CA ARG A 554 28.83 -5.26 -6.38
C ARG A 554 27.97 -6.49 -6.18
N SER A 555 26.67 -6.30 -6.02
CA SER A 555 25.67 -7.37 -5.95
C SER A 555 24.96 -7.53 -7.28
N LYS A 556 24.80 -8.78 -7.70
CA LYS A 556 24.01 -9.19 -8.87
C LYS A 556 22.99 -10.22 -8.43
N THR A 557 21.72 -9.99 -8.72
CA THR A 557 20.67 -10.95 -8.38
C THR A 557 19.65 -11.09 -9.50
N ALA A 558 19.28 -12.34 -9.80
CA ALA A 558 18.24 -12.68 -10.76
C ALA A 558 17.21 -13.59 -10.09
N THR A 559 15.93 -13.27 -10.26
CA THR A 559 14.83 -13.96 -9.60
C THR A 559 13.71 -14.25 -10.58
N LEU A 560 13.30 -15.50 -10.66
CA LEU A 560 12.20 -16.00 -11.50
C LEU A 560 11.12 -16.64 -10.63
N GLY A 561 9.90 -16.13 -10.68
CA GLY A 561 8.76 -16.65 -9.92
C GLY A 561 7.57 -17.02 -10.80
N ILE A 562 6.81 -18.01 -10.37
CA ILE A 562 5.53 -18.42 -10.97
C ILE A 562 4.48 -18.56 -9.88
N THR A 563 3.29 -18.03 -10.13
CA THR A 563 2.07 -18.26 -9.36
C THR A 563 1.07 -18.96 -10.25
N GLN A 564 0.50 -20.06 -9.77
CA GLN A 564 -0.51 -20.85 -10.46
C GLN A 564 -1.70 -21.11 -9.53
N ASP A 565 -2.88 -20.64 -9.93
CA ASP A 565 -4.14 -21.06 -9.33
C ASP A 565 -4.45 -22.48 -9.85
N LEU A 566 -4.46 -23.45 -8.95
CA LEU A 566 -4.78 -24.84 -9.26
C LEU A 566 -6.30 -25.07 -9.25
N THR A 567 -6.98 -24.41 -8.32
CA THR A 567 -8.45 -24.34 -8.20
C THR A 567 -8.84 -22.99 -7.60
N GLU A 568 -10.13 -22.72 -7.38
CA GLU A 568 -10.58 -21.51 -6.66
C GLU A 568 -10.10 -21.45 -5.19
N ARG A 569 -9.68 -22.60 -4.63
CA ARG A 569 -9.27 -22.77 -3.23
C ARG A 569 -7.80 -23.16 -3.04
N LEU A 570 -7.07 -23.42 -4.13
CA LEU A 570 -5.68 -23.89 -4.08
C LEU A 570 -4.81 -23.05 -5.00
N GLN A 571 -3.75 -22.48 -4.46
CA GLN A 571 -2.74 -21.70 -5.20
C GLN A 571 -1.35 -22.24 -4.90
N LEU A 572 -0.55 -22.42 -5.96
CA LEU A 572 0.85 -22.81 -5.88
C LEU A 572 1.72 -21.64 -6.30
N THR A 573 2.73 -21.33 -5.51
CA THR A 573 3.71 -20.31 -5.83
C THR A 573 5.11 -20.89 -5.74
N ALA A 574 5.92 -20.77 -6.79
CA ALA A 574 7.30 -21.26 -6.83
C ALA A 574 8.25 -20.15 -7.28
N GLU A 575 9.48 -20.16 -6.78
CA GLU A 575 10.50 -19.17 -7.13
C GLU A 575 11.91 -19.74 -7.04
N ALA A 576 12.77 -19.29 -7.97
CA ALA A 576 14.20 -19.49 -7.98
C ALA A 576 14.92 -18.12 -8.00
N THR A 577 15.95 -17.97 -7.17
CA THR A 577 16.82 -16.79 -7.13
C THR A 577 18.28 -17.23 -7.21
N ALA A 578 19.06 -16.53 -8.03
CA ALA A 578 20.52 -16.66 -8.10
C ALA A 578 21.14 -15.31 -7.74
N THR A 579 22.13 -15.31 -6.85
CA THR A 579 22.81 -14.09 -6.42
C THR A 579 24.31 -14.26 -6.39
N GLN A 580 25.04 -13.16 -6.54
CA GLN A 580 26.47 -13.08 -6.42
C GLN A 580 26.85 -11.72 -5.82
N LEU A 581 27.79 -11.73 -4.88
CA LEU A 581 28.44 -10.55 -4.34
C LEU A 581 29.92 -10.57 -4.75
N SER A 582 30.42 -9.48 -5.33
CA SER A 582 31.85 -9.36 -5.65
C SER A 582 32.69 -9.25 -4.38
N GLY A 583 33.98 -9.52 -4.51
CA GLY A 583 34.92 -9.16 -3.47
C GLY A 583 35.15 -7.65 -3.40
N THR A 584 35.87 -7.22 -2.37
CA THR A 584 36.38 -5.86 -2.18
C THR A 584 37.90 -5.89 -2.16
N ALA A 585 38.55 -4.76 -2.46
CA ALA A 585 40.00 -4.64 -2.37
C ALA A 585 40.44 -4.41 -0.92
N ALA A 586 41.66 -4.85 -0.60
CA ALA A 586 42.32 -4.45 0.65
C ALA A 586 42.87 -3.04 0.48
N SER A 587 42.52 -2.13 1.40
CA SER A 587 42.90 -0.72 1.31
C SER A 587 42.88 -0.07 2.70
N GLY A 588 43.66 0.98 2.91
CA GLY A 588 43.65 1.76 4.16
C GLY A 588 43.87 0.94 5.45
N GLY A 589 44.66 -0.14 5.39
CA GLY A 589 44.92 -1.03 6.52
C GLY A 589 43.80 -2.03 6.86
N VAL A 590 42.79 -2.15 6.00
CA VAL A 590 41.66 -3.08 6.15
C VAL A 590 41.71 -4.12 5.04
N GLU A 591 41.60 -5.39 5.42
CA GLU A 591 41.54 -6.50 4.46
C GLU A 591 40.24 -6.48 3.65
N GLY A 592 40.36 -6.83 2.37
CA GLY A 592 39.21 -6.99 1.48
C GLY A 592 38.46 -8.30 1.74
N PHE A 593 37.21 -8.35 1.30
CA PHE A 593 36.40 -9.56 1.33
C PHE A 593 36.53 -10.34 0.02
N ALA A 594 36.55 -11.67 0.11
CA ALA A 594 36.48 -12.51 -1.07
C ALA A 594 35.10 -12.44 -1.72
N ALA A 595 35.06 -12.58 -3.05
CA ALA A 595 33.78 -12.69 -3.77
C ALA A 595 33.02 -13.95 -3.34
N THR A 596 31.70 -13.84 -3.28
CA THR A 596 30.86 -15.04 -3.15
C THR A 596 30.87 -15.80 -4.49
N GLY A 597 30.69 -17.11 -4.40
CA GLY A 597 30.18 -17.87 -5.54
C GLY A 597 28.78 -17.42 -5.93
N THR A 598 28.19 -18.09 -6.91
CA THR A 598 26.76 -17.92 -7.19
C THR A 598 25.95 -18.75 -6.20
N ASP A 599 25.20 -18.07 -5.33
CA ASP A 599 24.30 -18.71 -4.39
C ASP A 599 22.91 -18.87 -5.03
N PHE A 600 22.27 -20.02 -4.82
CA PHE A 600 20.95 -20.36 -5.34
C PHE A 600 19.92 -20.58 -4.24
N TYR A 601 18.75 -19.99 -4.41
CA TYR A 601 17.64 -20.05 -3.46
C TYR A 601 16.37 -20.50 -4.17
N PHE A 602 15.81 -21.61 -3.74
CA PHE A 602 14.55 -22.16 -4.27
C PHE A 602 13.49 -22.19 -3.17
N SER A 603 12.27 -21.81 -3.52
CA SER A 603 11.13 -21.83 -2.60
C SER A 603 9.84 -22.18 -3.33
N THR A 604 9.00 -22.99 -2.70
CA THR A 604 7.65 -23.29 -3.17
C THR A 604 6.67 -23.23 -2.02
N GLN A 605 5.45 -22.78 -2.28
CA GLN A 605 4.40 -22.60 -1.28
C GLN A 605 3.05 -22.98 -1.88
N LEU A 606 2.34 -23.87 -1.21
CA LEU A 606 0.96 -24.22 -1.51
C LEU A 606 0.06 -23.54 -0.49
N ILE A 607 -0.94 -22.80 -0.96
CA ILE A 607 -1.93 -22.12 -0.14
C ILE A 607 -3.28 -22.77 -0.39
N ALA A 608 -3.95 -23.16 0.68
CA ALA A 608 -5.31 -23.64 0.68
C ALA A 608 -6.21 -22.68 1.46
N SER A 609 -7.39 -22.39 0.91
CA SER A 609 -8.45 -21.64 1.59
C SER A 609 -9.68 -22.51 1.77
N ASP A 610 -10.39 -22.35 2.89
CA ASP A 610 -11.58 -23.15 3.24
C ASP A 610 -11.30 -24.66 3.25
N LEU A 611 -10.18 -25.08 3.86
CA LEU A 611 -9.74 -26.48 3.88
C LEU A 611 -10.28 -27.24 5.10
N LEU A 612 -10.11 -26.71 6.31
CA LEU A 612 -10.59 -27.34 7.55
C LEU A 612 -11.84 -26.66 8.10
N LEU A 613 -11.86 -25.32 8.07
CA LEU A 613 -12.95 -24.45 8.52
C LEU A 613 -13.29 -23.43 7.44
N ALA A 614 -14.54 -22.97 7.39
CA ALA A 614 -14.90 -21.85 6.55
C ALA A 614 -14.13 -20.58 6.96
N GLY A 615 -13.51 -19.91 5.99
CA GLY A 615 -12.68 -18.73 6.15
C GLY A 615 -11.24 -19.00 6.64
N ASP A 616 -10.83 -20.27 6.77
CA ASP A 616 -9.45 -20.61 7.10
C ASP A 616 -8.50 -20.42 5.90
N ILE A 617 -7.23 -20.18 6.22
CA ILE A 617 -6.15 -20.19 5.24
C ILE A 617 -5.00 -21.00 5.82
N ILE A 618 -4.55 -22.00 5.07
CA ILE A 618 -3.46 -22.89 5.46
C ILE A 618 -2.41 -22.88 4.36
N SER A 619 -1.15 -22.64 4.72
CA SER A 619 -0.04 -22.70 3.79
C SER A 619 1.01 -23.74 4.19
N PHE A 620 1.55 -24.39 3.17
CA PHE A 620 2.64 -25.35 3.25
C PHE A 620 3.79 -24.84 2.38
N GLY A 621 4.91 -24.50 3.00
CA GLY A 621 6.10 -23.98 2.33
C GLY A 621 7.27 -24.95 2.39
N LEU A 622 8.04 -25.04 1.30
CA LEU A 622 9.32 -25.74 1.23
C LEU A 622 10.39 -24.79 0.68
N ARG A 623 11.60 -24.87 1.21
CA ARG A 623 12.77 -24.11 0.74
C ARG A 623 14.01 -24.97 0.62
N TYR A 624 14.84 -24.67 -0.37
CA TYR A 624 16.16 -25.24 -0.57
C TYR A 624 17.15 -24.13 -0.94
N TYR A 625 18.20 -23.96 -0.14
CA TYR A 625 19.26 -22.99 -0.37
C TYR A 625 20.59 -23.71 -0.59
N ASP A 626 21.32 -23.31 -1.62
CA ASP A 626 22.65 -23.79 -1.96
C ASP A 626 23.56 -22.57 -2.11
N THR A 627 24.37 -22.31 -1.08
CA THR A 627 25.21 -21.12 -1.00
C THR A 627 26.67 -21.52 -0.96
N SER A 628 27.54 -20.55 -1.16
CA SER A 628 29.00 -20.66 -1.06
C SER A 628 29.52 -21.01 0.34
N THR A 629 28.68 -21.03 1.37
CA THR A 629 29.10 -21.35 2.76
C THR A 629 28.24 -22.41 3.44
N TYR A 630 27.05 -22.72 2.90
CA TYR A 630 26.14 -23.71 3.47
C TYR A 630 25.06 -24.16 2.48
N ARG A 631 24.47 -25.32 2.78
CA ARG A 631 23.20 -25.79 2.20
C ARG A 631 22.12 -25.85 3.28
N SER A 632 20.89 -25.51 2.92
CA SER A 632 19.75 -25.54 3.85
C SER A 632 18.49 -26.09 3.22
N TYR A 633 17.71 -26.80 4.03
CA TYR A 633 16.41 -27.36 3.68
C TYR A 633 15.41 -26.92 4.74
N GLY A 634 14.29 -26.35 4.34
CA GLY A 634 13.27 -25.93 5.29
C GLY A 634 11.88 -26.31 4.85
N ALA A 635 11.04 -26.58 5.84
CA ALA A 635 9.61 -26.81 5.68
C ALA A 635 8.86 -25.97 6.71
N ILE A 636 7.75 -25.38 6.29
CA ILE A 636 6.90 -24.57 7.17
C ILE A 636 5.43 -24.87 6.90
N VAL A 637 4.68 -25.00 7.98
CA VAL A 637 3.22 -25.06 7.96
C VAL A 637 2.71 -23.89 8.77
N ASN A 638 1.78 -23.13 8.19
CA ASN A 638 1.12 -22.02 8.84
C ASN A 638 -0.38 -22.15 8.62
N ALA A 639 -1.18 -22.12 9.68
CA ALA A 639 -2.62 -22.13 9.57
C ALA A 639 -3.18 -20.89 10.25
N ARG A 640 -4.19 -20.28 9.64
CA ARG A 640 -5.01 -19.23 10.24
C ARG A 640 -6.42 -19.79 10.42
N LEU A 641 -6.80 -20.05 11.67
CA LEU A 641 -8.07 -20.68 12.01
C LEU A 641 -9.02 -19.65 12.64
N PRO A 642 -10.09 -19.22 11.94
CA PRO A 642 -11.08 -18.31 12.49
C PRO A 642 -12.07 -19.07 13.38
N ILE A 643 -11.64 -19.44 14.59
CA ILE A 643 -12.45 -20.23 15.54
C ILE A 643 -13.79 -19.54 15.86
N MET A 644 -13.78 -18.21 15.99
CA MET A 644 -14.97 -17.36 16.14
C MET A 644 -14.77 -16.03 15.39
N PRO A 645 -15.81 -15.23 15.11
CA PRO A 645 -15.65 -13.93 14.44
C PRO A 645 -14.69 -12.96 15.16
N GLU A 646 -14.60 -13.08 16.49
CA GLU A 646 -13.73 -12.31 17.38
C GLU A 646 -12.41 -13.01 17.73
N LEU A 647 -12.29 -14.33 17.57
CA LEU A 647 -11.15 -15.12 18.02
C LEU A 647 -10.49 -15.87 16.87
N ARG A 648 -9.21 -15.62 16.66
CA ARG A 648 -8.38 -16.32 15.68
C ARG A 648 -7.22 -17.01 16.36
N VAL A 649 -6.89 -18.20 15.88
CA VAL A 649 -5.74 -18.98 16.34
C VAL A 649 -4.89 -19.31 15.13
N ASN A 650 -3.59 -18.96 15.21
CA ASN A 650 -2.67 -19.14 14.11
C ASN A 650 -1.50 -20.04 14.55
N PRO A 651 -1.64 -21.37 14.50
CA PRO A 651 -0.53 -22.26 14.77
C PRO A 651 0.44 -22.28 13.59
N ARG A 652 1.73 -22.35 13.90
CA ARG A 652 2.81 -22.45 12.92
C ARG A 652 3.88 -23.40 13.41
N VAL A 653 4.45 -24.18 12.49
CA VAL A 653 5.61 -25.02 12.74
C VAL A 653 6.62 -24.80 11.62
N LEU A 654 7.85 -24.44 12.00
CA LEU A 654 9.00 -24.39 11.12
C LEU A 654 9.95 -25.53 11.45
N VAL A 655 10.47 -26.18 10.42
CA VAL A 655 11.60 -27.12 10.51
C VAL A 655 12.65 -26.66 9.51
N ASP A 656 13.89 -26.47 9.96
CA ASP A 656 15.01 -26.06 9.12
C ASP A 656 16.24 -26.89 9.45
N TYR A 657 16.88 -27.45 8.42
CA TYR A 657 18.12 -28.20 8.53
C TYR A 657 19.19 -27.54 7.66
N ARG A 658 20.27 -27.10 8.29
CA ARG A 658 21.39 -26.42 7.65
C ARG A 658 22.67 -27.26 7.81
N ARG A 659 23.45 -27.36 6.74
CA ARG A 659 24.80 -27.93 6.77
C ARG A 659 25.77 -26.90 6.18
N ALA A 660 26.69 -26.41 7.00
CA ALA A 660 27.74 -25.49 6.59
C ALA A 660 28.95 -26.25 6.03
N ASP A 661 29.69 -25.58 5.14
CA ASP A 661 30.85 -26.18 4.47
C ASP A 661 32.04 -26.41 5.41
N ASN A 662 32.05 -25.75 6.57
CA ASN A 662 33.03 -25.97 7.64
C ASN A 662 32.76 -27.25 8.47
N GLY A 663 31.76 -28.05 8.09
CA GLY A 663 31.39 -29.29 8.77
C GLY A 663 30.35 -29.14 9.88
N ASN A 664 29.95 -27.92 10.23
CA ASN A 664 28.87 -27.68 11.19
C ASN A 664 27.52 -28.03 10.57
N ASP A 665 26.62 -28.61 11.35
CA ASP A 665 25.22 -28.82 10.98
C ASP A 665 24.28 -28.31 12.08
N ARG A 666 23.06 -27.97 11.69
CA ARG A 666 22.04 -27.44 12.59
C ARG A 666 20.66 -27.90 12.18
N LEU A 667 19.92 -28.49 13.10
CA LEU A 667 18.49 -28.76 13.00
C LEU A 667 17.74 -27.79 13.92
N LEU A 668 16.76 -27.09 13.37
CA LEU A 668 15.90 -26.14 14.07
C LEU A 668 14.44 -26.58 13.91
N VAL A 669 13.73 -26.74 15.02
CA VAL A 669 12.29 -27.00 15.06
C VAL A 669 11.61 -25.96 15.93
N ARG A 670 10.71 -25.18 15.33
CA ARG A 670 10.07 -24.05 16.00
C ARG A 670 8.54 -24.08 15.86
N PRO A 671 7.83 -24.74 16.78
CA PRO A 671 6.39 -24.58 16.94
C PRO A 671 6.05 -23.26 17.65
N LEU A 672 5.03 -22.57 17.17
CA LEU A 672 4.43 -21.42 17.85
C LEU A 672 2.92 -21.35 17.62
N VAL A 673 2.24 -20.63 18.49
CA VAL A 673 0.82 -20.34 18.36
C VAL A 673 0.60 -18.85 18.63
N ARG A 674 -0.09 -18.19 17.71
CA ARG A 674 -0.65 -16.85 17.92
C ARG A 674 -2.15 -16.91 18.19
N ILE A 675 -2.62 -16.02 19.04
CA ILE A 675 -4.03 -15.81 19.36
C ILE A 675 -4.33 -14.33 19.18
N ASP A 676 -5.31 -14.01 18.34
CA ASP A 676 -5.84 -12.65 18.19
C ASP A 676 -7.29 -12.64 18.69
N TYR A 677 -7.58 -11.78 19.68
CA TYR A 677 -8.91 -11.63 20.25
C TYR A 677 -9.43 -10.19 20.15
N ARG A 678 -10.51 -10.01 19.39
CA ARG A 678 -11.18 -8.73 19.19
C ARG A 678 -12.29 -8.55 20.23
N PHE A 679 -11.98 -7.87 21.32
CA PHE A 679 -12.96 -7.56 22.36
C PHE A 679 -14.00 -6.53 21.88
N LYS A 680 -13.54 -5.45 21.24
CA LYS A 680 -14.37 -4.41 20.59
C LYS A 680 -13.69 -3.91 19.32
N ARG A 681 -14.41 -3.14 18.49
CA ARG A 681 -13.85 -2.50 17.28
C ARG A 681 -12.68 -1.53 17.54
N TRP A 682 -12.48 -1.14 18.80
CA TRP A 682 -11.45 -0.20 19.23
C TRP A 682 -10.42 -0.84 20.17
N LEU A 683 -10.57 -2.11 20.55
CA LEU A 683 -9.65 -2.80 21.47
C LEU A 683 -9.44 -4.26 21.05
N HIS A 684 -8.23 -4.56 20.63
CA HIS A 684 -7.76 -5.90 20.26
C HIS A 684 -6.71 -6.37 21.27
N PHE A 685 -6.73 -7.67 21.58
CA PHE A 685 -5.72 -8.34 22.38
C PHE A 685 -4.99 -9.35 21.50
N GLU A 686 -3.69 -9.47 21.73
CA GLU A 686 -2.86 -10.39 20.97
C GLU A 686 -1.90 -11.10 21.91
N ALA A 687 -1.69 -12.38 21.65
CA ALA A 687 -0.69 -13.18 22.32
C ALA A 687 -0.02 -14.11 21.31
N GLU A 688 1.28 -14.30 21.44
CA GLU A 688 2.05 -15.29 20.70
C GLU A 688 3.02 -15.98 21.64
N GLY A 689 3.17 -17.28 21.50
CA GLY A 689 4.14 -18.04 22.27
C GLY A 689 4.70 -19.18 21.44
N GLY A 690 5.98 -19.47 21.62
CA GLY A 690 6.64 -20.54 20.89
C GLY A 690 7.80 -21.15 21.65
N VAL A 691 8.19 -22.32 21.17
CA VAL A 691 9.36 -23.07 21.63
C VAL A 691 10.29 -23.22 20.43
N GLU A 692 11.58 -23.14 20.67
CA GLU A 692 12.62 -23.34 19.67
C GLU A 692 13.54 -24.45 20.15
N TRP A 693 13.56 -25.56 19.42
CA TRP A 693 14.52 -26.64 19.62
C TRP A 693 15.60 -26.54 18.56
N GLN A 694 16.83 -26.35 18.99
CA GLN A 694 17.99 -26.30 18.13
C GLN A 694 19.00 -27.36 18.55
N ASP A 695 19.39 -28.22 17.62
CA ASP A 695 20.49 -29.17 17.75
C ASP A 695 21.56 -28.75 16.74
N GLU A 696 22.75 -28.40 17.22
CA GLU A 696 23.84 -27.87 16.40
C GLU A 696 25.17 -28.52 16.73
N THR A 697 25.90 -28.92 15.69
CA THR A 697 27.32 -29.27 15.80
C THR A 697 28.15 -28.02 15.50
N PHE A 698 28.86 -27.51 16.51
CA PHE A 698 29.78 -26.39 16.36
C PHE A 698 31.20 -26.85 16.66
N THR A 699 32.09 -26.81 15.66
CA THR A 699 33.51 -27.21 15.81
C THR A 699 33.71 -28.63 16.36
N GLY A 700 32.80 -29.56 16.01
CA GLY A 700 32.83 -30.95 16.46
C GLY A 700 32.23 -31.20 17.85
N ILE A 701 31.63 -30.18 18.47
CA ILE A 701 30.90 -30.28 19.73
C ILE A 701 29.40 -30.17 19.42
N ASN A 702 28.62 -31.15 19.88
CA ASN A 702 27.17 -31.09 19.79
C ASN A 702 26.61 -30.23 20.92
N GLN A 703 25.67 -29.36 20.58
CA GLN A 703 24.99 -28.48 21.52
C GLN A 703 23.49 -28.52 21.26
N GLN A 704 22.72 -28.73 22.33
CA GLN A 704 21.28 -28.61 22.32
C GLN A 704 20.85 -27.33 23.03
N LEU A 705 19.97 -26.59 22.38
CA LEU A 705 19.44 -25.32 22.85
C LEU A 705 17.91 -25.38 22.84
N LEU A 706 17.31 -25.03 23.97
CA LEU A 706 15.87 -24.87 24.11
C LEU A 706 15.54 -23.38 24.32
N GLY A 707 15.07 -22.73 23.27
CA GLY A 707 14.52 -21.39 23.31
C GLY A 707 13.03 -21.39 23.67
N THR A 708 12.59 -20.38 24.41
CA THR A 708 11.17 -20.09 24.62
C THR A 708 10.94 -18.59 24.54
N PHE A 709 9.92 -18.19 23.80
CA PHE A 709 9.52 -16.79 23.72
C PHE A 709 8.03 -16.64 23.90
N PHE A 710 7.64 -15.49 24.44
CA PHE A 710 6.25 -15.07 24.42
C PHE A 710 6.12 -13.56 24.20
N TYR A 711 4.99 -13.21 23.63
CA TYR A 711 4.58 -11.87 23.25
C TYR A 711 3.12 -11.72 23.68
N ILE A 712 2.79 -10.66 24.40
CA ILE A 712 1.40 -10.41 24.81
C ILE A 712 1.15 -8.93 24.95
N GLY A 713 -0.03 -8.48 24.54
CA GLY A 713 -0.41 -7.09 24.72
C GLY A 713 -1.76 -6.75 24.12
N TYR A 714 -1.94 -5.46 23.91
CA TYR A 714 -3.19 -4.91 23.40
C TYR A 714 -2.92 -3.77 22.42
N ARG A 715 -3.93 -3.52 21.58
CA ARG A 715 -3.95 -2.40 20.64
C ARG A 715 -5.30 -1.68 20.68
N LEU A 716 -5.22 -0.36 20.79
CA LEU A 716 -6.33 0.57 20.79
C LEU A 716 -6.42 1.26 19.43
N TYR A 717 -7.62 1.39 18.87
CA TYR A 717 -7.88 2.17 17.65
C TYR A 717 -8.80 3.34 17.96
N PHE A 718 -8.55 4.48 17.32
CA PHE A 718 -9.42 5.65 17.38
C PHE A 718 -9.73 6.18 15.99
#